data_AF-A0A8J5C4X2-F1
#
_entry.id   AF-A0A8J5C4X2-F1
#
_cell.length_a   1.000
_cell.length_b   1.000
_cell.length_c   1.000
_cell.angle_alpha   90.00
_cell.angle_beta   90.00
_cell.angle_gamma   90.00
#
_symmetry.space_group_name_H-M   'P 1'
#
loop_
_entity.id
_entity.type
_entity.pdbx_description
1 polymer ?
#
loop_
_entity_poly.entity_id
_entity_poly.type
_entity_poly.pdbx_seq_one_letter_code
_entity_poly.pdbx_strand_id
1 'polypeptide(L)'
;MARSASLLFLVFLLSSPLYFVSVLCQSSLSRLFIDCGSTSNIPTPDGLGWISDIYIDVGRNHNLTLPNLHPVLSTLRSFPIRSDLYSPLKFCYLLPTNPGGRYLVRTTYFYGGFDNGSAPPVFDQIVDGTFWTTVNTTADYAAGMASYYEGVFLPAGKKNMRVCVAANTYTTSDPFISALEMILLDDSVYNGTDFGKYAMGLIARSSFGSAGSIIRYPDDRFDRYWQPFSDSTHAKSSTHNITTADFWNLPPAVVFNTAMVADQGKPLVLLWPPNSLPDAIYYIALYFADTSSLQSTRTFNVFVNNYSFYSNLTVSSSGLVVFSNQWNLSGQTMVTLTPGSPGTPLISAGEVFGLFLIGNLTVTRDVIAMEQIRENIISPPPGWSGDPCMPQDYSWVGVTCSYGNQIRVVSLNLSSMGLNGSISLYISNLTALTNVSLANNNFTGHIPNLSRLRNLEKLHLQDNQFTGTITLSFANLAKLQELYIENNNLTGEIPPSLFRDGLDFRSHPQCSQYDVHYIYLWSRDGAKGGVMVLRVLAHLLLVCLYSLKKKIEDVVSHADMIAPTALEMEEARRIKKEEVLRKHSLWDDLAKSDDCFTSLADSVRLVNGLKDLQYKAEEAKLIMELAEMDVISHELFEQAYAASLEVDRFIERYEVSKLLTDPYDKEGACLIIKAGPGHVSEVWAEKLLKMYTNWAEKHGCTTKIIERYHSKGSTTEIAVVEFESEYMYGYLSGERGVHQKICSSLDGSAVPKICSAIVDVIPIFLGGSINMPIDDKDLEISYLSSEKQYAHDNRTKPAVSIHHIPSGITVQSSGERSSFANMTKALNRLRAKLLVVERECAVDANKTEREAARNEMVHESRRYIFHPHKMVEDVATGIQLADLNSVLDGDIEPLIRAHVSQRRGREVVGPDDAL
;
A
#
# COMPACT_ATOMS: atom_id res chain seq x y z
N MET A 1 25.01 -70.22 -49.18
CA MET A 1 23.73 -69.73 -48.62
C MET A 1 23.83 -68.22 -48.53
N ALA A 2 22.74 -67.55 -48.90
CA ALA A 2 22.64 -66.25 -49.59
C ALA A 2 23.50 -65.05 -49.09
N ARG A 3 24.09 -64.36 -50.07
CA ARG A 3 24.53 -62.95 -50.05
C ARG A 3 23.42 -62.07 -50.66
N SER A 4 23.49 -60.74 -50.43
CA SER A 4 23.35 -59.67 -51.45
C SER A 4 22.22 -58.63 -51.31
N ALA A 5 22.64 -57.35 -51.45
CA ALA A 5 22.03 -56.20 -52.15
C ALA A 5 20.72 -55.52 -51.69
N SER A 6 20.86 -54.22 -51.41
CA SER A 6 20.18 -53.03 -51.95
C SER A 6 18.72 -53.06 -52.49
N LEU A 7 17.97 -52.04 -52.04
CA LEU A 7 16.92 -51.25 -52.74
C LEU A 7 15.55 -51.90 -53.08
N LEU A 8 14.54 -51.01 -53.14
CA LEU A 8 13.15 -51.13 -53.68
C LEU A 8 12.11 -51.79 -52.72
N PHE A 9 10.86 -51.35 -52.57
CA PHE A 9 10.06 -50.18 -52.97
C PHE A 9 8.59 -50.41 -52.47
N LEU A 10 7.79 -49.34 -52.36
CA LEU A 10 6.30 -49.24 -52.48
C LEU A 10 5.44 -49.86 -51.34
N VAL A 11 4.76 -49.03 -50.53
CA VAL A 11 3.43 -48.42 -50.76
C VAL A 11 2.28 -49.34 -50.33
N PHE A 12 1.53 -48.91 -49.33
CA PHE A 12 0.06 -48.72 -49.37
C PHE A 12 -0.39 -48.21 -48.00
N LEU A 13 -0.90 -46.97 -47.95
CA LEU A 13 -2.20 -46.61 -47.37
C LEU A 13 -2.35 -45.08 -47.33
N LEU A 14 -2.84 -44.56 -48.46
CA LEU A 14 -3.63 -43.34 -48.57
C LEU A 14 -5.11 -43.77 -48.54
N SER A 15 -5.86 -43.33 -47.53
CA SER A 15 -7.31 -43.09 -47.63
C SER A 15 -7.73 -42.15 -46.49
N SER A 16 -7.85 -40.88 -46.85
CA SER A 16 -8.29 -39.70 -46.07
C SER A 16 -9.76 -39.80 -45.62
N PRO A 17 -10.28 -38.95 -44.68
CA PRO A 17 -10.27 -37.47 -44.74
C PRO A 17 -9.63 -36.85 -43.49
N LEU A 18 -8.60 -36.01 -43.59
CA LEU A 18 -8.70 -34.57 -43.92
C LEU A 18 -9.94 -33.89 -43.29
N TYR A 19 -9.96 -33.83 -41.96
CA TYR A 19 -10.54 -32.66 -41.30
C TYR A 19 -9.58 -31.50 -41.51
N PHE A 20 -10.00 -30.59 -42.38
CA PHE A 20 -9.48 -29.23 -42.50
C PHE A 20 -9.48 -28.58 -41.11
N VAL A 21 -8.35 -28.60 -40.41
CA VAL A 21 -7.99 -27.43 -39.61
C VAL A 21 -7.46 -26.46 -40.65
N SER A 22 -8.34 -25.56 -41.10
CA SER A 22 -7.93 -24.35 -41.78
C SER A 22 -6.85 -23.71 -40.91
N VAL A 23 -5.61 -23.76 -41.39
CA VAL A 23 -4.60 -22.76 -41.08
C VAL A 23 -5.23 -21.44 -41.53
N LEU A 24 -5.98 -20.83 -40.62
CA LEU A 24 -6.26 -19.42 -40.67
C LEU A 24 -4.88 -18.78 -40.57
N CYS A 25 -4.43 -18.30 -41.73
CA CYS A 25 -3.47 -17.24 -41.90
C CYS A 25 -3.42 -16.38 -40.63
N GLN A 26 -2.22 -16.16 -40.08
CA GLN A 26 -1.99 -15.11 -39.08
C GLN A 26 -2.46 -13.79 -39.69
N SER A 27 -3.75 -13.48 -39.55
CA SER A 27 -4.24 -12.13 -39.72
C SER A 27 -3.57 -11.34 -38.60
N SER A 28 -2.69 -10.42 -38.97
CA SER A 28 -2.23 -9.39 -38.04
C SER A 28 -3.48 -8.81 -37.39
N LEU A 29 -3.66 -9.02 -36.08
CA LEU A 29 -4.84 -8.58 -35.35
C LEU A 29 -4.86 -7.04 -35.35
N SER A 30 -5.46 -6.47 -36.38
CA SER A 30 -5.44 -5.02 -36.61
C SER A 30 -6.47 -4.31 -35.74
N ARG A 31 -7.57 -4.99 -35.39
CA ARG A 31 -8.66 -4.49 -34.54
C ARG A 31 -9.25 -5.63 -33.72
N LEU A 32 -9.60 -5.35 -32.48
CA LEU A 32 -10.25 -6.27 -31.54
C LEU A 32 -11.32 -5.49 -30.77
N PHE A 33 -12.59 -5.84 -30.95
CA PHE A 33 -13.74 -5.18 -30.34
C PHE A 33 -14.54 -6.18 -29.51
N ILE A 34 -14.53 -6.00 -28.19
CA ILE A 34 -15.13 -6.92 -27.22
C ILE A 34 -16.40 -6.28 -26.67
N ASP A 35 -17.51 -7.01 -26.79
CA ASP A 35 -18.77 -6.68 -26.14
C ASP A 35 -18.77 -7.34 -24.74
N CYS A 36 -18.53 -6.52 -23.72
CA CYS A 36 -18.28 -7.03 -22.37
C CYS A 36 -19.58 -7.53 -21.74
N GLY A 37 -19.55 -8.73 -21.16
CA GLY A 37 -20.74 -9.42 -20.65
C GLY A 37 -21.46 -10.30 -21.68
N SER A 38 -21.20 -10.12 -22.97
CA SER A 38 -21.84 -10.90 -24.02
C SER A 38 -21.23 -12.29 -24.18
N THR A 39 -22.09 -13.29 -24.38
CA THR A 39 -21.71 -14.68 -24.65
C THR A 39 -21.64 -15.02 -26.14
N SER A 40 -22.02 -14.08 -27.01
CA SER A 40 -22.13 -14.30 -28.46
C SER A 40 -21.59 -13.14 -29.25
N ASN A 41 -20.99 -13.41 -30.40
CA ASN A 41 -20.51 -12.36 -31.29
C ASN A 41 -21.68 -11.58 -31.89
N ILE A 42 -21.54 -10.26 -31.99
CA ILE A 42 -22.50 -9.37 -32.65
C ILE A 42 -21.89 -8.93 -34.00
N PRO A 43 -22.39 -9.44 -35.14
CA PRO A 43 -21.97 -8.94 -36.44
C PRO A 43 -22.48 -7.52 -36.64
N THR A 44 -21.62 -6.61 -37.07
CA THR A 44 -22.01 -5.24 -37.41
C THR A 44 -22.01 -5.02 -38.93
N PRO A 45 -22.91 -4.18 -39.46
CA PRO A 45 -23.03 -3.92 -40.90
C PRO A 45 -21.76 -3.32 -41.55
N ASP A 46 -20.91 -2.68 -40.76
CA ASP A 46 -19.66 -2.03 -41.15
C ASP A 46 -18.48 -3.01 -41.30
N GLY A 47 -18.69 -4.31 -41.04
CA GLY A 47 -17.69 -5.37 -41.18
C GLY A 47 -16.65 -5.43 -40.06
N LEU A 48 -16.82 -4.64 -38.99
CA LEU A 48 -15.90 -4.61 -37.86
C LEU A 48 -16.13 -5.77 -36.86
N GLY A 49 -17.40 -6.11 -36.58
CA GLY A 49 -17.83 -7.27 -35.77
C GLY A 49 -17.37 -7.24 -34.32
N TRP A 50 -18.31 -7.24 -33.37
CA TRP A 50 -18.01 -7.39 -31.94
C TRP A 50 -17.93 -8.87 -31.58
N ILE A 51 -16.92 -9.24 -30.82
CA ILE A 51 -16.73 -10.59 -30.32
C ILE A 51 -17.19 -10.72 -28.87
N SER A 52 -17.49 -11.95 -28.47
CA SER A 52 -17.89 -12.27 -27.10
C SER A 52 -16.75 -12.06 -26.08
N ASP A 53 -17.16 -11.93 -24.82
CA ASP A 53 -16.30 -11.57 -23.71
C ASP A 53 -15.47 -12.75 -23.17
N ILE A 54 -14.49 -13.20 -23.97
CA ILE A 54 -13.66 -14.40 -23.70
C ILE A 54 -12.28 -14.09 -23.11
N TYR A 55 -11.90 -12.82 -22.98
CA TYR A 55 -10.55 -12.40 -22.56
C TYR A 55 -10.42 -12.15 -21.07
N ILE A 56 -11.46 -12.51 -20.30
CA ILE A 56 -11.48 -12.46 -18.84
C ILE A 56 -12.32 -13.62 -18.30
N ASP A 57 -11.87 -14.21 -17.19
CA ASP A 57 -12.43 -15.41 -16.56
C ASP A 57 -13.24 -15.11 -15.28
N VAL A 58 -13.23 -13.86 -14.82
CA VAL A 58 -13.85 -13.39 -13.57
C VAL A 58 -14.92 -12.33 -13.83
N GLY A 59 -15.78 -12.08 -12.84
CA GLY A 59 -16.87 -11.10 -12.91
C GLY A 59 -18.24 -11.72 -13.22
N ARG A 60 -19.28 -10.89 -13.27
CA ARG A 60 -20.68 -11.27 -13.53
C ARG A 60 -21.17 -10.57 -14.80
N ASN A 61 -21.84 -11.31 -15.66
CA ASN A 61 -22.42 -10.78 -16.89
C ASN A 61 -23.84 -10.29 -16.61
N HIS A 62 -24.19 -9.14 -17.18
CA HIS A 62 -25.51 -8.52 -17.03
C HIS A 62 -26.08 -8.15 -18.40
N ASN A 63 -27.41 -8.24 -18.51
CA ASN A 63 -28.17 -7.83 -19.69
C ASN A 63 -29.08 -6.66 -19.33
N LEU A 64 -29.03 -5.60 -20.12
CA LEU A 64 -29.83 -4.39 -19.96
C LEU A 64 -31.01 -4.40 -20.94
N THR A 65 -32.21 -4.12 -20.44
CA THR A 65 -33.47 -4.20 -21.20
C THR A 65 -34.08 -2.84 -21.54
N LEU A 66 -33.24 -1.83 -21.72
CA LEU A 66 -33.68 -0.47 -22.04
C LEU A 66 -34.08 -0.33 -23.53
N PRO A 67 -35.15 0.42 -23.84
CA PRO A 67 -35.61 0.60 -25.22
C PRO A 67 -34.60 1.42 -26.05
N ASN A 68 -34.45 1.07 -27.33
CA ASN A 68 -33.58 1.75 -28.32
C ASN A 68 -32.08 1.80 -27.97
N LEU A 69 -31.62 0.89 -27.11
CA LEU A 69 -30.21 0.81 -26.76
C LEU A 69 -29.39 0.19 -27.90
N HIS A 70 -28.20 0.73 -28.17
CA HIS A 70 -27.27 0.14 -29.12
C HIS A 70 -26.89 -1.29 -28.66
N PRO A 71 -26.82 -2.31 -29.55
CA PRO A 71 -26.59 -3.70 -29.13
C PRO A 71 -25.39 -3.90 -28.21
N VAL A 72 -24.28 -3.21 -28.49
CA VAL A 72 -23.03 -3.27 -27.69
C VAL A 72 -23.18 -2.71 -26.27
N LEU A 73 -24.21 -1.89 -26.01
CA LEU A 73 -24.49 -1.35 -24.69
C LEU A 73 -25.55 -2.19 -23.96
N SER A 74 -26.12 -3.21 -24.62
CA SER A 74 -27.14 -4.08 -24.02
C SER A 74 -26.58 -5.13 -23.08
N THR A 75 -25.25 -5.31 -23.04
CA THR A 75 -24.58 -6.15 -22.07
C THR A 75 -23.46 -5.38 -21.36
N LEU A 76 -23.15 -5.81 -20.14
CA LEU A 76 -21.96 -5.36 -19.40
C LEU A 76 -21.44 -6.47 -18.50
N ARG A 77 -20.17 -6.37 -18.11
CA ARG A 77 -19.58 -7.19 -17.05
C ARG A 77 -19.33 -6.34 -15.81
N SER A 78 -19.76 -6.83 -14.65
CA SER A 78 -19.45 -6.22 -13.34
C SER A 78 -18.47 -7.08 -12.53
N PHE A 79 -17.74 -6.44 -11.62
CA PHE A 79 -16.72 -7.06 -10.77
C PHE A 79 -17.08 -6.89 -9.30
N PRO A 80 -17.42 -7.99 -8.59
CA PRO A 80 -17.82 -7.93 -7.19
C PRO A 80 -16.76 -7.31 -6.28
N ILE A 81 -17.13 -6.27 -5.54
CA ILE A 81 -16.32 -5.79 -4.41
C ILE A 81 -16.53 -6.69 -3.19
N ARG A 82 -15.47 -6.84 -2.39
CA ARG A 82 -15.40 -7.76 -1.25
C ARG A 82 -15.04 -6.94 -0.01
N SER A 83 -16.03 -6.70 0.86
CA SER A 83 -15.87 -5.88 2.08
C SER A 83 -15.01 -6.54 3.16
N ASP A 84 -14.75 -7.84 3.03
CA ASP A 84 -13.89 -8.66 3.89
C ASP A 84 -12.39 -8.47 3.62
N LEU A 85 -12.02 -7.80 2.53
CA LEU A 85 -10.62 -7.65 2.11
C LEU A 85 -10.08 -6.24 2.41
N TYR A 86 -8.93 -6.19 3.09
CA TYR A 86 -8.22 -4.96 3.46
C TYR A 86 -7.51 -4.25 2.29
N SER A 87 -7.63 -4.74 1.05
CA SER A 87 -6.86 -4.22 -0.10
C SER A 87 -7.73 -3.97 -1.34
N PRO A 88 -7.50 -2.86 -2.07
CA PRO A 88 -8.12 -2.59 -3.37
C PRO A 88 -7.96 -3.74 -4.36
N LEU A 89 -9.01 -4.08 -5.09
CA LEU A 89 -9.02 -5.20 -6.06
C LEU A 89 -8.94 -4.69 -7.49
N LYS A 90 -8.22 -5.41 -8.35
CA LYS A 90 -8.19 -5.16 -9.80
C LYS A 90 -8.47 -6.41 -10.62
N PHE A 91 -9.13 -6.22 -11.75
CA PHE A 91 -9.57 -7.28 -12.64
C PHE A 91 -9.17 -6.92 -14.07
N CYS A 92 -8.36 -7.76 -14.72
CA CYS A 92 -7.74 -7.41 -15.99
C CYS A 92 -8.15 -8.34 -17.13
N TYR A 93 -8.48 -7.74 -18.25
CA TYR A 93 -8.56 -8.37 -19.56
C TYR A 93 -7.14 -8.68 -20.06
N LEU A 94 -6.95 -9.87 -20.65
CA LEU A 94 -5.68 -10.27 -21.27
C LEU A 94 -5.79 -10.20 -22.80
N LEU A 95 -5.35 -9.09 -23.39
CA LEU A 95 -5.54 -8.82 -24.81
C LEU A 95 -4.29 -9.18 -25.62
N PRO A 96 -4.40 -9.91 -26.74
CA PRO A 96 -3.25 -10.25 -27.60
C PRO A 96 -2.65 -9.02 -28.30
N THR A 97 -1.31 -8.96 -28.37
CA THR A 97 -0.54 -7.87 -28.98
C THR A 97 0.53 -8.36 -29.94
N ASN A 98 0.85 -7.53 -30.93
CA ASN A 98 2.04 -7.65 -31.75
C ASN A 98 3.22 -6.98 -31.02
N PRO A 99 4.38 -7.65 -30.89
CA PRO A 99 5.57 -7.04 -30.29
C PRO A 99 5.94 -5.73 -30.99
N GLY A 100 6.02 -4.64 -30.22
CA GLY A 100 6.38 -3.31 -30.74
C GLY A 100 5.22 -2.51 -31.35
N GLY A 101 4.04 -3.12 -31.55
CA GLY A 101 2.87 -2.42 -32.08
C GLY A 101 2.28 -1.44 -31.07
N ARG A 102 1.90 -0.24 -31.52
CA ARG A 102 1.18 0.75 -30.69
C ARG A 102 -0.32 0.56 -30.82
N TYR A 103 -1.03 0.62 -29.71
CA TYR A 103 -2.45 0.36 -29.68
C TYR A 103 -3.21 1.56 -29.13
N LEU A 104 -4.27 1.93 -29.86
CA LEU A 104 -5.35 2.75 -29.31
C LEU A 104 -6.28 1.80 -28.55
N VAL A 105 -6.46 2.07 -27.26
CA VAL A 105 -7.37 1.35 -26.38
C VAL A 105 -8.52 2.29 -26.02
N ARG A 106 -9.74 1.82 -26.18
CA ARG A 106 -10.95 2.55 -25.78
C ARG A 106 -11.84 1.67 -24.91
N THR A 107 -12.25 2.23 -23.78
CA THR A 107 -13.15 1.58 -22.83
C THR A 107 -14.45 2.35 -22.74
N THR A 108 -15.57 1.66 -22.86
CA THR A 108 -16.91 2.25 -22.84
C THR A 108 -17.69 1.74 -21.64
N TYR A 109 -18.41 2.67 -20.99
CA TYR A 109 -19.15 2.45 -19.76
C TYR A 109 -20.57 2.99 -19.90
N PHE A 110 -21.54 2.08 -19.90
CA PHE A 110 -22.95 2.40 -19.81
C PHE A 110 -23.55 1.69 -18.60
N TYR A 111 -23.83 2.45 -17.54
CA TYR A 111 -24.26 1.89 -16.25
C TYR A 111 -25.63 1.22 -16.31
N GLY A 112 -26.61 1.87 -16.96
CA GLY A 112 -27.95 1.30 -17.17
C GLY A 112 -28.73 0.89 -15.91
N GLY A 113 -28.23 1.18 -14.70
CA GLY A 113 -28.82 0.74 -13.43
C GLY A 113 -28.76 -0.78 -13.19
N PHE A 114 -27.72 -1.47 -13.69
CA PHE A 114 -27.65 -2.94 -13.66
C PHE A 114 -27.73 -3.57 -12.27
N ASP A 115 -27.30 -2.85 -11.23
CA ASP A 115 -27.29 -3.29 -9.83
C ASP A 115 -28.50 -2.74 -9.03
N ASN A 116 -29.47 -2.12 -9.69
CA ASN A 116 -30.58 -1.36 -9.08
C ASN A 116 -30.13 -0.24 -8.12
N GLY A 117 -28.87 0.20 -8.22
CA GLY A 117 -28.33 1.32 -7.45
C GLY A 117 -28.89 2.67 -7.91
N SER A 118 -28.81 3.67 -7.02
CA SER A 118 -29.24 5.04 -7.33
C SER A 118 -28.18 5.86 -8.07
N ALA A 119 -26.92 5.40 -8.12
CA ALA A 119 -25.81 6.09 -8.76
C ALA A 119 -24.73 5.10 -9.21
N PRO A 120 -24.06 5.37 -10.35
CA PRO A 120 -22.96 4.53 -10.81
C PRO A 120 -21.75 4.61 -9.88
N PRO A 121 -20.97 3.53 -9.74
CA PRO A 121 -19.73 3.55 -8.97
C PRO A 121 -18.64 4.35 -9.66
N VAL A 122 -17.74 4.90 -8.85
CA VAL A 122 -16.48 5.53 -9.30
C VAL A 122 -15.33 4.58 -8.98
N PHE A 123 -14.52 4.27 -9.98
CA PHE A 123 -13.46 3.27 -9.91
C PHE A 123 -12.33 3.62 -10.88
N ASP A 124 -11.23 2.88 -10.87
CA ASP A 124 -10.04 3.23 -11.67
C ASP A 124 -9.78 2.26 -12.82
N GLN A 125 -9.03 2.76 -13.80
CA GLN A 125 -8.50 1.97 -14.90
C GLN A 125 -6.98 1.92 -14.88
N ILE A 126 -6.45 0.75 -15.21
CA ILE A 126 -5.02 0.47 -15.20
C ILE A 126 -4.68 -0.26 -16.51
N VAL A 127 -3.58 0.13 -17.16
CA VAL A 127 -3.05 -0.58 -18.32
C VAL A 127 -1.64 -1.06 -18.02
N ASP A 128 -1.43 -2.37 -18.09
CA ASP A 128 -0.12 -3.01 -17.94
C ASP A 128 0.61 -2.70 -16.62
N GLY A 129 -0.14 -2.42 -15.55
CA GLY A 129 0.38 -2.03 -14.23
C GLY A 129 0.58 -0.53 -14.05
N THR A 130 0.25 0.28 -15.06
CA THR A 130 0.27 1.75 -15.01
C THR A 130 -1.15 2.27 -14.79
N PHE A 131 -1.32 3.14 -13.78
CA PHE A 131 -2.58 3.85 -13.57
C PHE A 131 -2.87 4.74 -14.77
N TRP A 132 -4.07 4.61 -15.35
CA TRP A 132 -4.49 5.39 -16.51
C TRP A 132 -5.37 6.57 -16.08
N THR A 133 -6.56 6.30 -15.54
CA THR A 133 -7.50 7.34 -15.11
C THR A 133 -8.59 6.75 -14.23
N THR A 134 -9.20 7.60 -13.41
CA THR A 134 -10.47 7.30 -12.73
C THR A 134 -11.63 7.38 -13.71
N VAL A 135 -12.52 6.40 -13.65
CA VAL A 135 -13.79 6.34 -14.36
C VAL A 135 -14.86 6.93 -13.48
N ASN A 136 -15.42 8.04 -13.94
CA ASN A 136 -16.60 8.64 -13.37
C ASN A 136 -17.65 8.78 -14.46
N THR A 137 -18.77 8.07 -14.30
CA THR A 137 -19.88 8.06 -15.27
C THR A 137 -21.10 8.81 -14.76
N THR A 138 -21.03 9.48 -13.61
CA THR A 138 -22.19 10.09 -12.93
C THR A 138 -22.90 11.13 -13.79
N ALA A 139 -22.14 12.01 -14.46
CA ALA A 139 -22.70 13.06 -15.31
C ALA A 139 -23.35 12.49 -16.58
N ASP A 140 -22.68 11.56 -17.26
CA ASP A 140 -23.21 10.92 -18.47
C ASP A 140 -24.42 10.04 -18.17
N TYR A 141 -24.41 9.30 -17.05
CA TYR A 141 -25.56 8.53 -16.60
C TYR A 141 -26.78 9.42 -16.33
N ALA A 142 -26.59 10.57 -15.68
CA ALA A 142 -27.68 11.54 -15.48
C ALA A 142 -28.26 12.07 -16.80
N ALA A 143 -27.45 12.09 -17.87
CA ALA A 143 -27.87 12.43 -19.23
C ALA A 143 -28.40 11.23 -20.04
N GLY A 144 -28.40 10.01 -19.48
CA GLY A 144 -28.77 8.78 -20.19
C GLY A 144 -27.74 8.34 -21.25
N MET A 145 -26.50 8.81 -21.13
CA MET A 145 -25.42 8.61 -22.09
C MET A 145 -24.37 7.60 -21.56
N ALA A 146 -23.58 7.05 -22.49
CA ALA A 146 -22.40 6.25 -22.14
C ALA A 146 -21.15 7.13 -22.08
N SER A 147 -20.27 6.85 -21.12
CA SER A 147 -18.93 7.45 -21.06
C SER A 147 -17.94 6.58 -21.83
N TYR A 148 -16.94 7.20 -22.47
CA TYR A 148 -15.82 6.47 -23.03
C TYR A 148 -14.50 7.16 -22.70
N TYR A 149 -13.45 6.35 -22.57
CA TYR A 149 -12.08 6.79 -22.33
C TYR A 149 -11.20 6.20 -23.42
N GLU A 150 -10.30 7.00 -23.98
CA GLU A 150 -9.41 6.58 -25.07
C GLU A 150 -7.96 6.89 -24.71
N GLY A 151 -7.06 5.95 -24.95
CA GLY A 151 -5.65 6.11 -24.67
C GLY A 151 -4.78 5.35 -25.67
N VAL A 152 -3.52 5.73 -25.74
CA VAL A 152 -2.52 5.11 -26.63
C VAL A 152 -1.41 4.50 -25.79
N PHE A 153 -1.18 3.21 -25.99
CA PHE A 153 -0.29 2.39 -25.19
C PHE A 153 0.65 1.56 -26.07
N LEU A 154 1.88 1.38 -25.58
CA LEU A 154 2.87 0.47 -26.18
C LEU A 154 3.10 -0.69 -25.21
N PRO A 155 2.77 -1.94 -25.58
CA PRO A 155 2.93 -3.12 -24.72
C PRO A 155 4.39 -3.61 -24.65
N ALA A 156 5.39 -2.71 -24.62
CA ALA A 156 6.83 -2.95 -24.39
C ALA A 156 7.42 -4.33 -24.82
N GLY A 157 7.05 -4.85 -25.99
CA GLY A 157 7.50 -6.16 -26.51
C GLY A 157 6.81 -7.40 -25.91
N LYS A 158 5.82 -7.22 -25.04
CA LYS A 158 4.94 -8.29 -24.51
C LYS A 158 4.02 -8.81 -25.61
N LYS A 159 3.63 -10.09 -25.48
CA LYS A 159 2.66 -10.76 -26.36
C LYS A 159 1.21 -10.44 -26.03
N ASN A 160 0.96 -9.92 -24.83
CA ASN A 160 -0.36 -9.51 -24.39
C ASN A 160 -0.27 -8.17 -23.64
N MET A 161 -1.30 -7.35 -23.76
CA MET A 161 -1.56 -6.16 -22.96
C MET A 161 -2.65 -6.45 -21.94
N ARG A 162 -2.52 -5.91 -20.73
CA ARG A 162 -3.53 -6.04 -19.67
C ARG A 162 -4.27 -4.73 -19.49
N VAL A 163 -5.59 -4.76 -19.65
CA VAL A 163 -6.47 -3.60 -19.38
C VAL A 163 -7.35 -3.97 -18.20
N CYS A 164 -7.23 -3.23 -17.11
CA CYS A 164 -7.86 -3.57 -15.84
C CYS A 164 -8.85 -2.51 -15.39
N VAL A 165 -9.90 -2.99 -14.74
CA VAL A 165 -10.82 -2.21 -13.92
C VAL A 165 -10.47 -2.48 -12.46
N ALA A 166 -10.40 -1.43 -11.64
CA ALA A 166 -9.96 -1.55 -10.25
C ALA A 166 -10.86 -0.80 -9.28
N ALA A 167 -11.34 -1.50 -8.25
CA ALA A 167 -12.07 -0.92 -7.14
C ALA A 167 -11.07 -0.25 -6.17
N ASN A 168 -11.35 0.97 -5.76
CA ASN A 168 -10.56 1.75 -4.80
C ASN A 168 -11.34 1.95 -3.48
N THR A 169 -10.78 2.75 -2.57
CA THR A 169 -11.36 2.98 -1.23
C THR A 169 -12.68 3.76 -1.23
N TYR A 170 -13.01 4.46 -2.33
CA TYR A 170 -14.25 5.24 -2.48
C TYR A 170 -15.23 4.60 -3.48
N THR A 171 -14.94 3.41 -4.00
CA THR A 171 -15.84 2.65 -4.87
C THR A 171 -17.04 2.14 -4.07
N THR A 172 -18.24 2.61 -4.40
CA THR A 172 -19.48 2.34 -3.65
C THR A 172 -20.23 1.08 -4.06
N SER A 173 -20.06 0.62 -5.31
CA SER A 173 -20.65 -0.61 -5.85
C SER A 173 -19.75 -1.23 -6.91
N ASP A 174 -20.13 -2.40 -7.44
CA ASP A 174 -19.31 -3.20 -8.36
C ASP A 174 -18.83 -2.38 -9.58
N PRO A 175 -17.51 -2.20 -9.78
CA PRO A 175 -16.98 -1.68 -11.03
C PRO A 175 -17.46 -2.50 -12.22
N PHE A 176 -17.63 -1.86 -13.37
CA PHE A 176 -18.18 -2.52 -14.55
C PHE A 176 -17.54 -2.02 -15.83
N ILE A 177 -17.70 -2.76 -16.92
CA ILE A 177 -17.29 -2.36 -18.28
C ILE A 177 -18.30 -2.88 -19.29
N SER A 178 -18.66 -2.06 -20.28
CA SER A 178 -19.65 -2.42 -21.32
C SER A 178 -18.98 -2.79 -22.63
N ALA A 179 -17.89 -2.11 -23.01
CA ALA A 179 -17.19 -2.41 -24.24
C ALA A 179 -15.68 -2.11 -24.12
N LEU A 180 -14.87 -2.90 -24.83
CA LEU A 180 -13.42 -2.74 -24.88
C LEU A 180 -12.93 -2.87 -26.33
N GLU A 181 -12.30 -1.82 -26.81
CA GLU A 181 -11.81 -1.71 -28.18
C GLU A 181 -10.29 -1.55 -28.18
N MET A 182 -9.62 -2.30 -29.06
CA MET A 182 -8.17 -2.26 -29.21
C MET A 182 -7.80 -2.26 -30.70
N ILE A 183 -7.13 -1.19 -31.13
CA ILE A 183 -6.86 -0.91 -32.54
C ILE A 183 -5.35 -0.72 -32.70
N LEU A 184 -4.75 -1.50 -33.60
CA LEU A 184 -3.34 -1.35 -33.96
C LEU A 184 -3.16 -0.07 -34.79
N LEU A 185 -2.33 0.83 -34.29
CA LEU A 185 -1.94 2.04 -34.97
C LEU A 185 -0.74 1.79 -35.89
N ASP A 186 -0.66 2.58 -36.95
CA ASP A 186 0.50 2.59 -37.86
C ASP A 186 1.72 3.20 -37.16
N ASP A 187 2.92 2.74 -37.53
CA ASP A 187 4.20 3.19 -36.94
C ASP A 187 4.48 4.68 -37.18
N SER A 188 3.76 5.33 -38.09
CA SER A 188 3.80 6.77 -38.27
C SER A 188 2.98 7.54 -37.23
N VAL A 189 1.87 6.97 -36.73
CA VAL A 189 0.92 7.67 -35.86
C VAL A 189 1.48 7.85 -34.45
N TYR A 190 1.51 9.11 -34.00
CA TYR A 190 2.12 9.58 -32.74
C TYR A 190 3.60 9.22 -32.53
N ASN A 191 4.38 9.05 -33.60
CA ASN A 191 5.80 8.68 -33.52
C ASN A 191 6.68 9.67 -32.72
N GLY A 192 6.25 10.92 -32.54
CA GLY A 192 6.97 11.95 -31.78
C GLY A 192 6.93 11.78 -30.26
N THR A 193 6.15 10.84 -29.74
CA THR A 193 6.02 10.56 -28.30
C THR A 193 6.90 9.38 -27.89
N ASP A 194 7.66 9.55 -26.81
CA ASP A 194 8.43 8.46 -26.20
C ASP A 194 7.52 7.53 -25.39
N PHE A 195 6.96 6.53 -26.07
CA PHE A 195 6.12 5.50 -25.45
C PHE A 195 6.87 4.50 -24.55
N GLY A 196 8.20 4.61 -24.45
CA GLY A 196 8.96 3.93 -23.40
C GLY A 196 8.82 4.60 -22.04
N LYS A 197 8.48 5.88 -22.01
CA LYS A 197 8.35 6.70 -20.80
C LYS A 197 6.92 7.15 -20.52
N TYR A 198 6.14 7.42 -21.56
CA TYR A 198 4.80 8.00 -21.45
C TYR A 198 3.74 7.13 -22.10
N ALA A 199 2.54 7.13 -21.53
CA ALA A 199 1.32 6.77 -22.22
C ALA A 199 0.48 8.04 -22.44
N MET A 200 -0.47 7.97 -23.37
CA MET A 200 -1.32 9.12 -23.73
C MET A 200 -2.77 8.83 -23.40
N GLY A 201 -3.46 9.75 -22.73
CA GLY A 201 -4.90 9.72 -22.50
C GLY A 201 -5.58 10.86 -23.25
N LEU A 202 -6.59 10.55 -24.07
CA LEU A 202 -7.28 11.55 -24.88
C LEU A 202 -8.04 12.53 -23.99
N ILE A 203 -7.83 13.82 -24.22
CA ILE A 203 -8.57 14.92 -23.58
C ILE A 203 -9.64 15.44 -24.51
N ALA A 204 -9.27 15.72 -25.76
CA ALA A 204 -10.20 16.15 -26.80
C ALA A 204 -9.63 15.85 -28.18
N ARG A 205 -10.51 15.45 -29.10
CA ARG A 205 -10.24 15.35 -30.53
C ARG A 205 -11.40 15.99 -31.28
N SER A 206 -11.13 17.05 -32.03
CA SER A 206 -12.18 17.88 -32.60
C SER A 206 -11.98 18.20 -34.08
N SER A 207 -13.09 18.21 -34.82
CA SER A 207 -13.19 18.79 -36.17
C SER A 207 -13.84 20.16 -36.07
N PHE A 208 -13.10 21.20 -36.47
CA PHE A 208 -13.51 22.59 -36.31
C PHE A 208 -14.40 23.06 -37.46
N GLY A 209 -15.47 23.79 -37.12
CA GLY A 209 -16.44 24.30 -38.08
C GLY A 209 -17.46 23.26 -38.55
N SER A 210 -17.40 22.03 -38.05
CA SER A 210 -18.40 20.99 -38.32
C SER A 210 -19.52 21.05 -37.29
N ALA A 211 -20.77 20.98 -37.78
CA ALA A 211 -21.97 20.78 -36.96
C ALA A 211 -22.60 19.38 -37.19
N GLY A 212 -21.87 18.48 -37.85
CA GLY A 212 -22.32 17.13 -38.18
C GLY A 212 -22.19 16.14 -37.02
N SER A 213 -22.39 14.86 -37.30
CA SER A 213 -22.12 13.78 -36.34
C SER A 213 -20.62 13.55 -36.14
N ILE A 214 -20.26 12.74 -35.13
CA ILE A 214 -18.88 12.29 -34.89
C ILE A 214 -18.35 11.60 -36.15
N ILE A 215 -17.15 11.98 -36.61
CA ILE A 215 -16.45 11.33 -37.71
C ILE A 215 -15.60 10.20 -37.12
N ARG A 216 -15.73 8.99 -37.69
CA ARG A 216 -15.04 7.76 -37.26
C ARG A 216 -14.93 6.78 -38.43
N TYR A 217 -14.69 5.49 -38.20
CA TYR A 217 -14.68 4.49 -39.28
C TYR A 217 -16.01 4.50 -40.06
N PRO A 218 -16.00 4.34 -41.41
CA PRO A 218 -14.86 4.02 -42.28
C PRO A 218 -14.00 5.21 -42.71
N ASP A 219 -14.40 6.45 -42.42
CA ASP A 219 -13.66 7.65 -42.84
C ASP A 219 -12.30 7.75 -42.15
N ASP A 220 -12.24 7.41 -40.86
CA ASP A 220 -10.99 7.23 -40.13
C ASP A 220 -10.62 5.74 -40.05
N ARG A 221 -9.51 5.37 -40.69
CA ARG A 221 -9.02 3.99 -40.70
C ARG A 221 -8.61 3.48 -39.32
N PHE A 222 -8.31 4.35 -38.36
CA PHE A 222 -7.98 3.98 -36.97
C PHE A 222 -9.19 4.13 -36.04
N ASP A 223 -10.39 4.36 -36.58
CA ASP A 223 -11.63 4.57 -35.84
C ASP A 223 -11.53 5.57 -34.69
N ARG A 224 -10.70 6.62 -34.84
CA ARG A 224 -10.62 7.73 -33.88
C ARG A 224 -11.92 8.53 -33.91
N TYR A 225 -12.43 8.91 -32.74
CA TYR A 225 -13.66 9.73 -32.65
C TYR A 225 -13.31 11.21 -32.77
N TRP A 226 -13.65 11.83 -33.91
CA TRP A 226 -13.50 13.27 -34.12
C TRP A 226 -14.82 13.96 -33.80
N GLN A 227 -14.85 14.66 -32.67
CA GLN A 227 -16.04 15.37 -32.21
C GLN A 227 -16.23 16.68 -33.00
N PRO A 228 -17.44 17.00 -33.45
CA PRO A 228 -17.73 18.30 -34.06
C PRO A 228 -17.52 19.41 -33.02
N PHE A 229 -16.80 20.47 -33.41
CA PHE A 229 -16.66 21.70 -32.63
C PHE A 229 -17.00 22.87 -33.53
N SER A 230 -18.17 23.47 -33.34
CA SER A 230 -18.63 24.60 -34.15
C SER A 230 -18.97 25.81 -33.28
N ASP A 231 -18.72 26.96 -33.88
CA ASP A 231 -19.29 28.26 -33.53
C ASP A 231 -19.95 28.76 -34.81
N SER A 232 -21.24 29.09 -34.73
CA SER A 232 -22.06 29.55 -35.86
C SER A 232 -21.48 30.75 -36.62
N THR A 233 -20.56 31.49 -36.01
CA THR A 233 -20.01 32.73 -36.57
C THR A 233 -18.77 32.54 -37.44
N HIS A 234 -17.94 31.53 -37.18
CA HIS A 234 -16.61 31.37 -37.81
C HIS A 234 -16.49 30.17 -38.74
N ALA A 235 -17.50 29.31 -38.84
CA ALA A 235 -17.47 28.08 -39.64
C ALA A 235 -17.51 28.37 -41.15
N LYS A 236 -16.60 27.77 -41.92
CA LYS A 236 -16.58 27.79 -43.39
C LYS A 236 -16.34 26.41 -43.99
N SER A 237 -17.12 26.07 -45.01
CA SER A 237 -16.94 24.83 -45.79
C SER A 237 -15.82 24.97 -46.81
N SER A 238 -15.10 23.88 -47.03
CA SER A 238 -14.10 23.76 -48.09
C SER A 238 -14.74 23.77 -49.47
N THR A 239 -14.07 24.42 -50.41
CA THR A 239 -14.47 24.44 -51.82
C THR A 239 -13.89 23.29 -52.63
N HIS A 240 -12.94 22.52 -52.06
CA HIS A 240 -12.25 21.40 -52.73
C HIS A 240 -11.97 20.26 -51.75
N ASN A 241 -11.75 19.05 -52.28
CA ASN A 241 -11.37 17.90 -51.48
C ASN A 241 -9.88 17.94 -51.13
N ILE A 242 -9.57 17.82 -49.85
CA ILE A 242 -8.20 17.82 -49.35
C ILE A 242 -7.73 16.37 -49.20
N THR A 243 -6.52 16.08 -49.68
CA THR A 243 -5.90 14.75 -49.56
C THR A 243 -5.05 14.69 -48.29
N THR A 244 -5.16 13.61 -47.52
CA THR A 244 -4.43 13.48 -46.25
C THR A 244 -3.09 12.74 -46.35
N ALA A 245 -2.64 12.46 -47.58
CA ALA A 245 -1.39 11.74 -47.85
C ALA A 245 -0.13 12.48 -47.34
N ASP A 246 -0.18 13.81 -47.28
CA ASP A 246 0.93 14.65 -46.82
C ASP A 246 1.00 14.79 -45.29
N PHE A 247 -0.02 14.30 -44.57
CA PHE A 247 -0.06 14.31 -43.11
C PHE A 247 0.56 13.02 -42.55
N TRP A 248 1.63 13.15 -41.78
CA TRP A 248 2.37 12.01 -41.24
C TRP A 248 1.54 11.11 -40.29
N ASN A 249 0.49 11.63 -39.65
CA ASN A 249 -0.38 10.88 -38.74
C ASN A 249 -1.78 10.56 -39.31
N LEU A 250 -1.93 10.70 -40.63
CA LEU A 250 -3.04 10.19 -41.42
C LEU A 250 -4.44 10.51 -40.84
N PRO A 251 -4.80 11.79 -40.59
CA PRO A 251 -6.17 12.19 -40.26
C PRO A 251 -7.14 11.83 -41.41
N PRO A 252 -8.44 11.66 -41.13
CA PRO A 252 -9.44 11.42 -42.16
C PRO A 252 -9.69 12.70 -42.98
N ALA A 253 -9.82 12.57 -44.30
CA ALA A 253 -10.00 13.72 -45.20
C ALA A 253 -11.27 14.54 -44.88
N VAL A 254 -12.32 13.87 -44.41
CA VAL A 254 -13.62 14.49 -44.08
C VAL A 254 -13.50 15.57 -43.01
N VAL A 255 -12.52 15.48 -42.11
CA VAL A 255 -12.28 16.47 -41.06
C VAL A 255 -11.87 17.84 -41.62
N PHE A 256 -11.34 17.89 -42.85
CA PHE A 256 -10.95 19.12 -43.53
C PHE A 256 -12.03 19.70 -44.45
N ASN A 257 -13.21 19.09 -44.51
CA ASN A 257 -14.34 19.63 -45.27
C ASN A 257 -14.87 20.95 -44.68
N THR A 258 -14.55 21.23 -43.42
CA THR A 258 -14.87 22.48 -42.73
C THR A 258 -13.65 23.02 -41.99
N ALA A 259 -13.64 24.32 -41.75
CA ALA A 259 -12.67 24.97 -40.88
C ALA A 259 -13.31 26.14 -40.14
N MET A 260 -12.74 26.53 -39.01
CA MET A 260 -12.99 27.83 -38.40
C MET A 260 -12.04 28.86 -39.00
N VAL A 261 -12.56 29.97 -39.50
CA VAL A 261 -11.77 31.01 -40.19
C VAL A 261 -12.00 32.35 -39.51
N ALA A 262 -10.92 33.07 -39.21
CA ALA A 262 -11.00 34.39 -38.59
C ALA A 262 -11.65 35.43 -39.52
N ASP A 263 -12.22 36.47 -38.92
CA ASP A 263 -12.59 37.70 -39.61
C ASP A 263 -11.36 38.40 -40.22
N GLN A 264 -11.60 39.21 -41.25
CA GLN A 264 -10.53 39.88 -41.99
C GLN A 264 -9.68 40.77 -41.07
N GLY A 265 -8.38 40.46 -40.99
CA GLY A 265 -7.41 41.22 -40.17
C GLY A 265 -7.54 41.02 -38.66
N LYS A 266 -8.43 40.13 -38.18
CA LYS A 266 -8.63 39.82 -36.76
C LYS A 266 -7.93 38.50 -36.39
N PRO A 267 -7.52 38.33 -35.13
CA PRO A 267 -7.08 37.02 -34.64
C PRO A 267 -8.26 36.07 -34.47
N LEU A 268 -8.03 34.76 -34.65
CA LEU A 268 -8.96 33.71 -34.23
C LEU A 268 -8.58 33.27 -32.82
N VAL A 269 -9.53 33.30 -31.88
CA VAL A 269 -9.31 32.87 -30.48
C VAL A 269 -10.27 31.74 -30.16
N LEU A 270 -9.74 30.64 -29.65
CA LEU A 270 -10.49 29.41 -29.37
C LEU A 270 -10.22 28.98 -27.93
N LEU A 271 -11.28 28.75 -27.17
CA LEU A 271 -11.20 28.07 -25.86
C LEU A 271 -11.35 26.58 -26.11
N TRP A 272 -10.22 25.90 -26.29
CA TRP A 272 -10.20 24.48 -26.63
C TRP A 272 -8.96 23.80 -26.02
N PRO A 273 -9.12 22.64 -25.34
CA PRO A 273 -10.38 21.92 -25.09
C PRO A 273 -11.38 22.70 -24.22
N PRO A 274 -12.68 22.35 -24.24
CA PRO A 274 -13.73 23.13 -23.56
C PRO A 274 -13.60 23.07 -22.03
N ASN A 275 -13.14 21.94 -21.48
CA ASN A 275 -12.94 21.76 -20.05
C ASN A 275 -11.59 22.31 -19.60
N SER A 276 -11.53 22.84 -18.39
CA SER A 276 -10.27 23.22 -17.74
C SER A 276 -9.40 22.00 -17.45
N LEU A 277 -8.09 22.15 -17.61
CA LEU A 277 -7.11 21.07 -17.49
C LEU A 277 -6.30 21.17 -16.18
N PRO A 278 -5.93 20.04 -15.57
CA PRO A 278 -4.96 20.04 -14.47
C PRO A 278 -3.57 20.51 -14.95
N ASP A 279 -2.72 20.96 -14.02
CA ASP A 279 -1.32 21.30 -14.33
C ASP A 279 -0.52 20.03 -14.65
N ALA A 280 -0.26 19.82 -15.93
CA ALA A 280 0.39 18.62 -16.45
C ALA A 280 0.99 18.85 -17.85
N ILE A 281 1.72 17.83 -18.32
CA ILE A 281 2.31 17.83 -19.66
C ILE A 281 1.33 17.18 -20.65
N TYR A 282 1.13 17.85 -21.77
CA TYR A 282 0.21 17.45 -22.83
C TYR A 282 0.92 17.29 -24.17
N TYR A 283 0.44 16.35 -24.96
CA TYR A 283 0.67 16.33 -26.41
C TYR A 283 -0.44 17.15 -27.07
N ILE A 284 -0.06 18.06 -27.97
CA ILE A 284 -1.00 18.91 -28.72
C ILE A 284 -0.69 18.78 -30.20
N ALA A 285 -1.69 18.49 -31.03
CA ALA A 285 -1.58 18.55 -32.48
C ALA A 285 -2.70 19.42 -33.05
N LEU A 286 -2.33 20.38 -33.91
CA LEU A 286 -3.25 21.31 -34.56
C LEU A 286 -3.13 21.17 -36.08
N TYR A 287 -4.27 21.00 -36.73
CA TYR A 287 -4.36 20.66 -38.15
C TYR A 287 -4.92 21.82 -38.96
N PHE A 288 -4.26 22.09 -40.08
CA PHE A 288 -4.55 23.24 -40.92
C PHE A 288 -4.60 22.82 -42.38
N ALA A 289 -5.64 23.25 -43.09
CA ALA A 289 -5.67 23.16 -44.55
C ALA A 289 -6.48 24.33 -45.12
N ASP A 290 -5.97 24.97 -46.18
CA ASP A 290 -6.66 26.09 -46.79
C ASP A 290 -7.91 25.61 -47.55
N THR A 291 -9.07 26.14 -47.15
CA THR A 291 -10.40 25.78 -47.67
C THR A 291 -10.84 26.65 -48.85
N SER A 292 -10.05 27.66 -49.25
CA SER A 292 -10.49 28.67 -50.22
C SER A 292 -10.16 28.38 -51.69
N SER A 293 -8.90 28.05 -52.03
CA SER A 293 -8.50 27.69 -53.40
C SER A 293 -7.22 26.84 -53.44
N LEU A 294 -7.02 26.07 -54.51
CA LEU A 294 -5.84 25.18 -54.69
C LEU A 294 -4.48 25.92 -54.81
N GLN A 295 -4.48 27.24 -55.03
CA GLN A 295 -3.27 28.05 -55.21
C GLN A 295 -3.09 29.13 -54.13
N SER A 296 -4.02 29.24 -53.18
CA SER A 296 -3.89 30.20 -52.08
C SER A 296 -3.00 29.66 -50.98
N THR A 297 -2.21 30.56 -50.40
CA THR A 297 -1.45 30.29 -49.19
C THR A 297 -1.79 31.35 -48.15
N ARG A 298 -1.76 30.94 -46.88
CA ARG A 298 -2.04 31.80 -45.73
C ARG A 298 -0.89 31.74 -44.76
N THR A 299 -0.46 32.89 -44.26
CA THR A 299 0.59 32.94 -43.23
C THR A 299 0.09 33.59 -41.95
N PHE A 300 0.28 32.89 -40.82
CA PHE A 300 -0.13 33.34 -39.49
C PHE A 300 0.72 32.72 -38.37
N ASN A 301 0.64 33.27 -37.17
CA ASN A 301 1.30 32.72 -35.99
C ASN A 301 0.30 32.00 -35.09
N VAL A 302 0.75 30.95 -34.42
CA VAL A 302 -0.04 30.12 -33.50
C VAL A 302 0.48 30.31 -32.09
N PHE A 303 -0.41 30.61 -31.15
CA PHE A 303 -0.13 30.72 -29.73
C PHE A 303 -1.03 29.77 -28.94
N VAL A 304 -0.47 29.18 -27.88
CA VAL A 304 -1.21 28.38 -26.90
C VAL A 304 -0.94 29.00 -25.53
N ASN A 305 -1.99 29.44 -24.83
CA ASN A 305 -1.90 30.17 -23.55
C ASN A 305 -0.93 31.36 -23.59
N ASN A 306 -0.99 32.14 -24.68
CA ASN A 306 -0.11 33.30 -24.96
C ASN A 306 1.38 32.97 -25.21
N TYR A 307 1.79 31.71 -25.16
CA TYR A 307 3.12 31.29 -25.55
C TYR A 307 3.17 30.96 -27.04
N SER A 308 4.27 31.33 -27.70
CA SER A 308 4.45 31.04 -29.13
C SER A 308 4.56 29.53 -29.35
N PHE A 309 3.59 28.96 -30.07
CA PHE A 309 3.55 27.54 -30.44
C PHE A 309 4.19 27.32 -31.81
N TYR A 310 3.90 28.21 -32.76
CA TYR A 310 4.55 28.23 -34.07
C TYR A 310 4.53 29.65 -34.66
N SER A 311 5.63 30.06 -35.28
CA SER A 311 5.76 31.39 -35.91
C SER A 311 5.86 31.27 -37.44
N ASN A 312 5.22 32.19 -38.15
CA ASN A 312 5.18 32.28 -39.62
C ASN A 312 4.71 30.97 -40.29
N LEU A 313 3.67 30.34 -39.75
CA LEU A 313 3.09 29.13 -40.31
C LEU A 313 2.46 29.43 -41.67
N THR A 314 2.94 28.79 -42.74
CA THR A 314 2.38 28.94 -44.09
C THR A 314 1.56 27.72 -44.45
N VAL A 315 0.26 27.91 -44.64
CA VAL A 315 -0.72 26.85 -44.91
C VAL A 315 -1.20 26.93 -46.36
N SER A 316 -1.22 25.80 -47.06
CA SER A 316 -1.78 25.63 -48.41
C SER A 316 -2.96 24.65 -48.40
N SER A 317 -3.53 24.36 -49.57
CA SER A 317 -4.57 23.33 -49.73
C SER A 317 -4.08 21.89 -49.50
N SER A 318 -2.76 21.63 -49.55
CA SER A 318 -2.20 20.32 -49.17
C SER A 318 -2.36 20.04 -47.68
N GLY A 319 -2.47 21.10 -46.89
CA GLY A 319 -2.56 21.04 -45.44
C GLY A 319 -1.26 20.65 -44.75
N LEU A 320 -1.24 20.84 -43.44
CA LEU A 320 -0.13 20.47 -42.56
C LEU A 320 -0.64 20.29 -41.13
N VAL A 321 0.19 19.65 -40.31
CA VAL A 321 -0.01 19.55 -38.87
C VAL A 321 1.20 20.13 -38.14
N VAL A 322 0.95 20.93 -37.12
CA VAL A 322 1.97 21.34 -36.14
C VAL A 322 1.63 20.72 -34.80
N PHE A 323 2.65 20.23 -34.10
CA PHE A 323 2.45 19.53 -32.83
C PHE A 323 3.57 19.83 -31.84
N SER A 324 3.25 19.68 -30.56
CA SER A 324 4.21 19.57 -29.47
C SER A 324 4.01 18.24 -28.79
N ASN A 325 5.11 17.52 -28.56
CA ASN A 325 5.08 16.25 -27.85
C ASN A 325 5.06 16.43 -26.32
N GLN A 326 5.42 17.60 -25.80
CA GLN A 326 5.42 17.92 -24.37
C GLN A 326 5.15 19.42 -24.20
N TRP A 327 3.92 19.79 -23.83
CA TRP A 327 3.51 21.17 -23.60
C TRP A 327 2.80 21.30 -22.24
N ASN A 328 3.22 22.24 -21.40
CA ASN A 328 2.59 22.41 -20.09
C ASN A 328 1.28 23.18 -20.24
N LEU A 329 0.17 22.61 -19.76
CA LEU A 329 -1.12 23.29 -19.71
C LEU A 329 -1.67 23.21 -18.29
N SER A 330 -2.42 24.25 -17.91
CA SER A 330 -3.20 24.29 -16.67
C SER A 330 -4.38 25.26 -16.87
N GLY A 331 -5.52 24.95 -16.24
CA GLY A 331 -6.75 25.73 -16.37
C GLY A 331 -7.35 25.69 -17.79
N GLN A 332 -8.10 26.75 -18.13
CA GLN A 332 -8.71 26.89 -19.45
C GLN A 332 -7.64 27.14 -20.52
N THR A 333 -7.60 26.31 -21.56
CA THR A 333 -6.63 26.46 -22.66
C THR A 333 -7.16 27.40 -23.74
N MET A 334 -6.33 28.36 -24.14
CA MET A 334 -6.64 29.33 -25.19
C MET A 334 -5.68 29.17 -26.38
N VAL A 335 -6.22 28.78 -27.54
CA VAL A 335 -5.49 28.74 -28.81
C VAL A 335 -5.78 30.01 -29.59
N THR A 336 -4.73 30.80 -29.89
CA THR A 336 -4.85 32.07 -30.60
C THR A 336 -4.06 32.06 -31.89
N LEU A 337 -4.72 32.39 -33.00
CA LEU A 337 -4.08 32.51 -34.32
C LEU A 337 -4.06 33.97 -34.74
N THR A 338 -2.87 34.53 -35.01
CA THR A 338 -2.71 35.95 -35.37
C THR A 338 -2.25 36.09 -36.82
N PRO A 339 -2.88 36.98 -37.62
CA PRO A 339 -2.59 37.12 -39.05
C PRO A 339 -1.15 37.62 -39.30
N GLY A 340 -0.43 36.98 -40.23
CA GLY A 340 0.93 37.33 -40.64
C GLY A 340 1.05 37.91 -42.06
N SER A 341 0.02 37.76 -42.90
CA SER A 341 -0.09 38.15 -44.33
C SER A 341 0.43 37.13 -45.36
N PRO A 342 -0.25 36.92 -46.52
CA PRO A 342 -1.63 37.27 -46.88
C PRO A 342 -2.65 36.23 -46.34
N GLY A 343 -3.90 36.65 -46.13
CA GLY A 343 -5.02 35.76 -45.75
C GLY A 343 -5.40 35.77 -44.26
N THR A 344 -6.60 35.27 -43.96
CA THR A 344 -7.11 35.14 -42.58
C THR A 344 -6.69 33.81 -41.96
N PRO A 345 -6.31 33.76 -40.67
CA PRO A 345 -6.02 32.51 -39.99
C PRO A 345 -7.21 31.55 -40.01
N LEU A 346 -6.92 30.26 -40.01
CA LEU A 346 -7.93 29.21 -39.93
C LEU A 346 -7.41 28.04 -39.09
N ILE A 347 -8.31 27.15 -38.67
CA ILE A 347 -7.98 25.84 -38.12
C ILE A 347 -9.03 24.82 -38.55
N SER A 348 -8.60 23.61 -38.89
CA SER A 348 -9.48 22.53 -39.38
C SER A 348 -9.74 21.46 -38.33
N ALA A 349 -8.73 21.09 -37.54
CA ALA A 349 -8.89 20.09 -36.49
C ALA A 349 -7.87 20.26 -35.36
N GLY A 350 -8.07 19.53 -34.26
CA GLY A 350 -7.13 19.48 -33.16
C GLY A 350 -7.23 18.19 -32.35
N GLU A 351 -6.11 17.77 -31.78
CA GLU A 351 -6.01 16.74 -30.75
C GLU A 351 -5.21 17.21 -29.53
N VAL A 352 -5.72 16.92 -28.33
CA VAL A 352 -4.98 17.06 -27.07
C VAL A 352 -5.01 15.75 -26.31
N PHE A 353 -3.83 15.30 -25.88
CA PHE A 353 -3.68 14.16 -24.98
C PHE A 353 -2.93 14.60 -23.72
N GLY A 354 -3.38 14.13 -22.56
CA GLY A 354 -2.59 14.17 -21.33
C GLY A 354 -1.51 13.10 -21.37
N LEU A 355 -0.29 13.45 -20.98
CA LEU A 355 0.82 12.50 -20.85
C LEU A 355 0.96 12.09 -19.40
N PHE A 356 0.93 10.78 -19.16
CA PHE A 356 1.22 10.23 -17.84
C PHE A 356 2.39 9.24 -17.94
N LEU A 357 3.18 9.20 -16.86
CA LEU A 357 4.39 8.39 -16.80
C LEU A 357 4.02 6.91 -16.67
N ILE A 358 4.68 6.07 -17.46
CA ILE A 358 4.61 4.62 -17.29
C ILE A 358 5.34 4.28 -15.99
N GLY A 359 4.62 3.65 -15.05
CA GLY A 359 5.15 3.34 -13.73
C GLY A 359 6.26 2.28 -13.79
N ASN A 360 7.08 2.21 -12.73
CA ASN A 360 8.06 1.12 -12.58
C ASN A 360 7.30 -0.20 -12.43
N LEU A 361 7.40 -1.10 -13.41
CA LEU A 361 6.70 -2.39 -13.37
C LEU A 361 7.41 -3.39 -12.45
N THR A 362 6.68 -4.43 -12.02
CA THR A 362 7.31 -5.56 -11.34
C THR A 362 8.30 -6.22 -12.27
N VAL A 363 9.45 -6.62 -11.73
CA VAL A 363 10.47 -7.33 -12.50
C VAL A 363 9.87 -8.58 -13.15
N THR A 364 10.09 -8.75 -14.45
CA THR A 364 9.48 -9.80 -15.28
C THR A 364 9.64 -11.21 -14.70
N ARG A 365 10.78 -11.52 -14.07
CA ARG A 365 10.99 -12.81 -13.41
C ARG A 365 9.99 -13.06 -12.28
N ASP A 366 9.70 -12.03 -11.48
CA ASP A 366 8.76 -12.13 -10.37
C ASP A 366 7.32 -12.21 -10.90
N VAL A 367 6.99 -11.46 -11.96
CA VAL A 367 5.69 -11.57 -12.66
C VAL A 367 5.44 -13.00 -13.14
N ILE A 368 6.40 -13.59 -13.86
CA ILE A 368 6.29 -14.98 -14.35
C ILE A 368 6.15 -15.96 -13.18
N ALA A 369 6.92 -15.78 -12.11
CA ALA A 369 6.84 -16.66 -10.95
C ALA A 369 5.48 -16.56 -10.24
N MET A 370 4.94 -15.36 -10.07
CA MET A 370 3.63 -15.12 -9.47
C MET A 370 2.49 -15.66 -10.33
N GLU A 371 2.57 -15.53 -11.66
CA GLU A 371 1.63 -16.17 -12.59
C GLU A 371 1.65 -17.69 -12.42
N GLN A 372 2.83 -18.32 -12.37
CA GLN A 372 2.92 -19.76 -12.13
C GLN A 372 2.39 -20.17 -10.74
N ILE A 373 2.59 -19.35 -9.71
CA ILE A 373 2.01 -19.60 -8.37
C ILE A 373 0.47 -19.56 -8.45
N ARG A 374 -0.09 -18.52 -9.08
CA ARG A 374 -1.55 -18.37 -9.29
C ARG A 374 -2.17 -19.62 -9.92
N GLU A 375 -1.57 -20.13 -10.98
CA GLU A 375 -2.09 -21.31 -11.70
C GLU A 375 -1.99 -22.63 -10.90
N ASN A 376 -1.18 -22.69 -9.83
CA ASN A 376 -1.05 -23.87 -8.96
C ASN A 376 -1.99 -23.84 -7.74
N ILE A 377 -2.61 -22.69 -7.45
CA ILE A 377 -3.59 -22.54 -6.39
C ILE A 377 -4.96 -22.87 -6.97
N ILE A 378 -5.67 -23.81 -6.36
CA ILE A 378 -7.05 -24.13 -6.74
C ILE A 378 -7.92 -22.98 -6.23
N SER A 379 -8.48 -22.19 -7.16
CA SER A 379 -9.21 -20.94 -6.87
C SER A 379 -8.32 -19.88 -6.19
N PRO A 380 -7.43 -19.19 -6.94
CA PRO A 380 -6.55 -18.17 -6.38
C PRO A 380 -7.35 -17.01 -5.77
N PRO A 381 -6.74 -16.23 -4.84
CA PRO A 381 -7.41 -15.09 -4.23
C PRO A 381 -8.00 -14.12 -5.27
N PRO A 382 -9.15 -13.49 -4.97
CA PRO A 382 -9.78 -12.54 -5.89
C PRO A 382 -8.84 -11.36 -6.17
N GLY A 383 -8.89 -10.85 -7.39
CA GLY A 383 -8.05 -9.73 -7.81
C GLY A 383 -6.57 -10.07 -8.09
N TRP A 384 -6.18 -11.35 -8.03
CA TRP A 384 -4.91 -11.83 -8.59
C TRP A 384 -4.93 -11.77 -10.12
N SER A 385 -4.90 -10.55 -10.66
CA SER A 385 -4.91 -10.25 -12.09
C SER A 385 -4.04 -9.03 -12.36
N GLY A 386 -3.43 -8.94 -13.54
CA GLY A 386 -2.52 -7.82 -13.84
C GLY A 386 -1.09 -8.03 -13.36
N ASP A 387 -0.37 -6.93 -13.17
CA ASP A 387 0.95 -6.93 -12.52
C ASP A 387 0.78 -7.18 -11.01
N PRO A 388 1.59 -8.05 -10.36
CA PRO A 388 1.37 -8.43 -8.96
C PRO A 388 1.65 -7.31 -7.95
N CYS A 389 2.45 -6.31 -8.29
CA CYS A 389 2.78 -5.21 -7.38
C CYS A 389 2.26 -3.85 -7.85
N MET A 390 1.91 -3.69 -9.13
CA MET A 390 1.67 -2.38 -9.72
C MET A 390 0.25 -2.19 -10.25
N PRO A 391 -0.36 -1.01 -10.04
CA PRO A 391 0.13 0.10 -9.21
C PRO A 391 0.23 -0.31 -7.73
N GLN A 392 1.05 0.39 -6.94
CA GLN A 392 1.37 -0.01 -5.56
C GLN A 392 0.13 -0.16 -4.68
N ASP A 393 -0.87 0.70 -4.88
CA ASP A 393 -2.13 0.67 -4.13
C ASP A 393 -3.05 -0.51 -4.52
N TYR A 394 -2.72 -1.24 -5.59
CA TYR A 394 -3.47 -2.39 -6.08
C TYR A 394 -2.58 -3.63 -6.21
N SER A 395 -1.58 -3.79 -5.34
CA SER A 395 -0.83 -5.05 -5.25
C SER A 395 -1.80 -6.21 -5.00
N TRP A 396 -1.45 -7.39 -5.51
CA TRP A 396 -2.27 -8.58 -5.28
C TRP A 396 -2.48 -8.84 -3.79
N VAL A 397 -3.67 -9.32 -3.43
CA VAL A 397 -4.03 -9.66 -2.04
C VAL A 397 -2.96 -10.59 -1.45
N GLY A 398 -2.42 -10.24 -0.29
CA GLY A 398 -1.39 -10.99 0.39
C GLY A 398 0.03 -10.82 -0.16
N VAL A 399 0.23 -9.99 -1.19
CA VAL A 399 1.55 -9.72 -1.78
C VAL A 399 2.06 -8.37 -1.32
N THR A 400 3.24 -8.34 -0.71
CA THR A 400 3.95 -7.09 -0.40
C THR A 400 5.17 -6.95 -1.31
N CYS A 401 5.37 -5.74 -1.82
CA CYS A 401 6.42 -5.46 -2.79
C CYS A 401 7.39 -4.38 -2.31
N SER A 402 8.62 -4.41 -2.84
CA SER A 402 9.64 -3.41 -2.54
C SER A 402 9.33 -2.06 -3.19
N TYR A 403 9.81 -0.98 -2.58
CA TYR A 403 9.77 0.36 -3.16
C TYR A 403 11.04 0.64 -3.99
N GLY A 404 10.94 1.54 -4.98
CA GLY A 404 12.08 2.04 -5.76
C GLY A 404 12.00 1.73 -7.27
N ASN A 405 13.15 1.70 -7.93
CA ASN A 405 13.22 1.54 -9.40
C ASN A 405 13.06 0.09 -9.87
N GLN A 406 13.33 -0.88 -9.00
CA GLN A 406 13.14 -2.31 -9.29
C GLN A 406 12.13 -2.86 -8.30
N ILE A 407 10.87 -2.96 -8.72
CA ILE A 407 9.79 -3.49 -7.89
C ILE A 407 9.90 -5.02 -7.89
N ARG A 408 10.04 -5.60 -6.70
CA ARG A 408 10.21 -7.04 -6.44
C ARG A 408 9.19 -7.49 -5.41
N VAL A 409 8.78 -8.75 -5.48
CA VAL A 409 7.95 -9.36 -4.43
C VAL A 409 8.84 -9.70 -3.23
N VAL A 410 8.51 -9.16 -2.06
CA VAL A 410 9.30 -9.30 -0.82
C VAL A 410 8.60 -10.07 0.28
N SER A 411 7.27 -10.11 0.26
CA SER A 411 6.46 -10.90 1.19
C SER A 411 5.28 -11.53 0.48
N LEU A 412 4.97 -12.77 0.84
CA LEU A 412 3.75 -13.47 0.45
C LEU A 412 3.05 -13.96 1.71
N ASN A 413 1.96 -13.33 2.09
CA ASN A 413 1.11 -13.72 3.22
C ASN A 413 -0.28 -14.11 2.71
N LEU A 414 -0.53 -15.41 2.66
CA LEU A 414 -1.80 -16.00 2.27
C LEU A 414 -2.39 -16.83 3.40
N SER A 415 -2.04 -16.54 4.65
CA SER A 415 -2.49 -17.31 5.79
C SER A 415 -4.02 -17.22 5.96
N SER A 416 -4.65 -18.32 6.37
CA SER A 416 -6.08 -18.36 6.73
C SER A 416 -7.03 -17.95 5.60
N MET A 417 -6.67 -18.25 4.34
CA MET A 417 -7.47 -17.91 3.16
C MET A 417 -8.27 -19.10 2.60
N GLY A 418 -8.20 -20.27 3.27
CA GLY A 418 -8.88 -21.49 2.82
C GLY A 418 -8.38 -22.02 1.47
N LEU A 419 -7.11 -21.73 1.13
CA LEU A 419 -6.54 -22.05 -0.18
C LEU A 419 -6.21 -23.54 -0.30
N ASN A 420 -6.44 -24.07 -1.50
CA ASN A 420 -6.15 -25.44 -1.89
C ASN A 420 -5.07 -25.49 -2.98
N GLY A 421 -4.50 -26.67 -3.22
CA GLY A 421 -3.52 -26.90 -4.29
C GLY A 421 -2.15 -27.27 -3.72
N SER A 422 -1.07 -26.85 -4.39
CA SER A 422 0.31 -27.12 -3.96
C SER A 422 1.21 -25.91 -4.18
N ILE A 423 2.33 -25.83 -3.45
CA ILE A 423 3.29 -24.74 -3.62
C ILE A 423 4.05 -24.94 -4.94
N SER A 424 3.90 -23.99 -5.87
CA SER A 424 4.63 -23.99 -7.14
C SER A 424 6.15 -23.91 -6.92
N LEU A 425 6.91 -24.75 -7.62
CA LEU A 425 8.39 -24.70 -7.61
C LEU A 425 8.98 -23.34 -8.04
N TYR A 426 8.19 -22.56 -8.78
CA TYR A 426 8.55 -21.22 -9.23
C TYR A 426 8.64 -20.19 -8.08
N ILE A 427 8.12 -20.50 -6.89
CA ILE A 427 8.33 -19.67 -5.70
C ILE A 427 9.83 -19.43 -5.42
N SER A 428 10.68 -20.39 -5.78
CA SER A 428 12.15 -20.28 -5.66
C SER A 428 12.79 -19.21 -6.56
N ASN A 429 12.06 -18.69 -7.57
CA ASN A 429 12.52 -17.60 -8.43
C ASN A 429 12.31 -16.21 -7.81
N LEU A 430 11.48 -16.10 -6.76
CA LEU A 430 11.20 -14.86 -6.04
C LEU A 430 12.32 -14.55 -5.03
N THR A 431 13.54 -14.34 -5.52
CA THR A 431 14.76 -14.26 -4.68
C THR A 431 14.84 -13.07 -3.72
N ALA A 432 13.88 -12.14 -3.81
CA ALA A 432 13.76 -11.01 -2.90
C ALA A 432 12.83 -11.29 -1.70
N LEU A 433 12.18 -12.47 -1.66
CA LEU A 433 11.32 -12.86 -0.55
C LEU A 433 12.10 -12.88 0.77
N THR A 434 11.48 -12.26 1.77
CA THR A 434 11.92 -12.20 3.17
C THR A 434 10.91 -12.93 4.06
N ASN A 435 9.62 -12.87 3.72
CA ASN A 435 8.57 -13.53 4.47
C ASN A 435 7.66 -14.35 3.53
N VAL A 436 7.39 -15.59 3.89
CA VAL A 436 6.38 -16.43 3.25
C VAL A 436 5.53 -17.04 4.35
N SER A 437 4.25 -16.69 4.38
CA SER A 437 3.26 -17.30 5.25
C SER A 437 2.13 -17.89 4.43
N LEU A 438 1.98 -19.20 4.53
CA LEU A 438 0.88 -19.99 3.94
C LEU A 438 0.11 -20.74 5.04
N ALA A 439 0.29 -20.35 6.30
CA ALA A 439 -0.28 -21.02 7.47
C ALA A 439 -1.82 -21.11 7.43
N ASN A 440 -2.40 -22.08 8.12
CA ASN A 440 -3.86 -22.25 8.24
C ASN A 440 -4.55 -22.32 6.87
N ASN A 441 -4.07 -23.19 5.99
CA ASN A 441 -4.70 -23.42 4.68
C ASN A 441 -4.84 -24.93 4.46
N ASN A 442 -5.27 -25.31 3.26
CA ASN A 442 -5.47 -26.71 2.89
C ASN A 442 -4.54 -27.05 1.70
N PHE A 443 -3.30 -26.55 1.75
CA PHE A 443 -2.27 -26.89 0.77
C PHE A 443 -1.78 -28.32 0.98
N THR A 444 -1.51 -28.99 -0.14
CA THR A 444 -1.08 -30.40 -0.21
C THR A 444 0.23 -30.53 -0.98
N GLY A 445 0.76 -31.75 -1.05
CA GLY A 445 1.97 -32.06 -1.81
C GLY A 445 3.26 -31.81 -1.02
N HIS A 446 4.40 -31.78 -1.71
CA HIS A 446 5.72 -31.64 -1.09
C HIS A 446 6.12 -30.17 -1.03
N ILE A 447 6.86 -29.78 0.02
CA ILE A 447 7.48 -28.45 0.08
C ILE A 447 8.61 -28.39 -0.96
N PRO A 448 8.58 -27.46 -1.95
CA PRO A 448 9.58 -27.40 -3.00
C PRO A 448 10.95 -26.95 -2.47
N ASN A 449 11.99 -27.14 -3.26
CA ASN A 449 13.33 -26.68 -2.89
C ASN A 449 13.41 -25.15 -2.85
N LEU A 450 13.55 -24.58 -1.66
CA LEU A 450 13.59 -23.13 -1.43
C LEU A 450 15.01 -22.56 -1.33
N SER A 451 16.07 -23.34 -1.53
CA SER A 451 17.49 -22.95 -1.31
C SER A 451 17.96 -21.66 -2.04
N ARG A 452 17.23 -21.21 -3.07
CA ARG A 452 17.51 -19.98 -3.80
C ARG A 452 17.04 -18.71 -3.08
N LEU A 453 16.15 -18.84 -2.10
CA LEU A 453 15.56 -17.75 -1.33
C LEU A 453 16.48 -17.29 -0.19
N ARG A 454 17.70 -16.85 -0.53
CA ARG A 454 18.75 -16.52 0.46
C ARG A 454 18.40 -15.36 1.40
N ASN A 455 17.37 -14.58 1.07
CA ASN A 455 16.87 -13.49 1.89
C ASN A 455 15.69 -13.89 2.79
N LEU A 456 15.23 -15.14 2.72
CA LEU A 456 14.09 -15.59 3.49
C LEU A 456 14.44 -15.62 4.98
N GLU A 457 13.66 -14.89 5.76
CA GLU A 457 13.77 -14.73 7.21
C GLU A 457 12.66 -15.50 7.92
N LYS A 458 11.44 -15.48 7.36
CA LYS A 458 10.27 -16.15 7.94
C LYS A 458 9.62 -17.10 6.94
N LEU A 459 9.42 -18.34 7.34
CA LEU A 459 8.69 -19.35 6.58
C LEU A 459 7.67 -20.05 7.48
N HIS A 460 6.40 -19.70 7.30
CA HIS A 460 5.27 -20.23 8.06
C HIS A 460 4.41 -21.10 7.15
N LEU A 461 4.40 -22.41 7.41
CA LEU A 461 3.69 -23.43 6.64
C LEU A 461 2.82 -24.31 7.55
N GLN A 462 2.67 -23.96 8.83
CA GLN A 462 1.90 -24.72 9.80
C GLN A 462 0.42 -24.85 9.42
N ASP A 463 -0.25 -25.85 9.98
CA ASP A 463 -1.70 -26.05 9.82
C ASP A 463 -2.09 -26.17 8.34
N ASN A 464 -1.51 -27.17 7.69
CA ASN A 464 -1.72 -27.52 6.29
C ASN A 464 -1.66 -29.05 6.12
N GLN A 465 -1.72 -29.54 4.88
CA GLN A 465 -1.65 -30.97 4.55
C GLN A 465 -0.38 -31.32 3.76
N PHE A 466 0.74 -30.64 4.03
CA PHE A 466 2.01 -30.93 3.36
C PHE A 466 2.51 -32.34 3.70
N THR A 467 3.13 -32.99 2.72
CA THR A 467 3.65 -34.37 2.78
C THR A 467 5.12 -34.41 2.36
N GLY A 468 5.77 -35.56 2.57
CA GLY A 468 7.18 -35.75 2.24
C GLY A 468 8.12 -35.43 3.41
N THR A 469 9.41 -35.22 3.12
CA THR A 469 10.43 -35.01 4.15
C THR A 469 10.87 -33.55 4.27
N ILE A 470 11.31 -33.17 5.48
CA ILE A 470 11.96 -31.87 5.71
C ILE A 470 13.29 -31.87 4.95
N THR A 471 13.34 -31.11 3.85
CA THR A 471 14.52 -31.15 2.97
C THR A 471 15.74 -30.48 3.61
N LEU A 472 16.94 -31.01 3.32
CA LEU A 472 18.22 -30.39 3.69
C LEU A 472 18.41 -28.98 3.08
N SER A 473 17.56 -28.59 2.12
CA SER A 473 17.66 -27.31 1.42
C SER A 473 17.47 -26.09 2.32
N PHE A 474 16.76 -26.24 3.44
CA PHE A 474 16.58 -25.18 4.44
C PHE A 474 17.89 -24.78 5.13
N ALA A 475 18.88 -25.68 5.21
CA ALA A 475 20.20 -25.36 5.73
C ALA A 475 20.90 -24.22 4.95
N ASN A 476 20.56 -24.06 3.66
CA ASN A 476 21.14 -23.04 2.79
C ASN A 476 20.49 -21.65 2.97
N LEU A 477 19.43 -21.54 3.78
CA LEU A 477 18.74 -20.29 4.05
C LEU A 477 19.41 -19.59 5.24
N ALA A 478 20.55 -18.95 5.00
CA ALA A 478 21.39 -18.37 6.06
C ALA A 478 20.70 -17.29 6.91
N LYS A 479 19.69 -16.60 6.36
CA LYS A 479 18.92 -15.56 7.06
C LYS A 479 17.65 -16.06 7.74
N LEU A 480 17.30 -17.33 7.58
CA LEU A 480 16.06 -17.87 8.16
C LEU A 480 16.15 -17.81 9.69
N GLN A 481 15.16 -17.13 10.28
CA GLN A 481 14.98 -16.88 11.71
C GLN A 481 13.74 -17.58 12.24
N GLU A 482 12.69 -17.75 11.43
CA GLU A 482 11.46 -18.43 11.82
C GLU A 482 11.12 -19.52 10.79
N LEU A 483 10.92 -20.75 11.26
CA LEU A 483 10.47 -21.88 10.46
C LEU A 483 9.39 -22.67 11.21
N TYR A 484 8.14 -22.48 10.81
CA TYR A 484 6.98 -23.15 11.40
C TYR A 484 6.37 -24.12 10.39
N ILE A 485 6.33 -25.40 10.76
CA ILE A 485 5.88 -26.51 9.90
C ILE A 485 5.05 -27.54 10.68
N GLU A 486 4.69 -27.23 11.93
CA GLU A 486 3.82 -28.05 12.77
C GLU A 486 2.45 -28.29 12.12
N ASN A 487 1.71 -29.27 12.62
CA ASN A 487 0.36 -29.61 12.14
C ASN A 487 0.29 -29.82 10.62
N ASN A 488 1.19 -30.66 10.11
CA ASN A 488 1.25 -31.15 8.72
C ASN A 488 1.49 -32.67 8.69
N ASN A 489 1.41 -33.29 7.51
CA ASN A 489 1.66 -34.72 7.30
C ASN A 489 3.11 -35.01 6.83
N LEU A 490 4.07 -34.26 7.37
CA LEU A 490 5.50 -34.42 7.07
C LEU A 490 6.07 -35.65 7.79
N THR A 491 7.03 -36.32 7.15
CA THR A 491 7.65 -37.57 7.63
C THR A 491 9.18 -37.48 7.57
N GLY A 492 9.89 -38.40 8.22
CA GLY A 492 11.36 -38.44 8.23
C GLY A 492 12.00 -37.70 9.40
N GLU A 493 13.34 -37.73 9.46
CA GLU A 493 14.11 -37.11 10.54
C GLU A 493 14.31 -35.60 10.32
N ILE A 494 14.32 -34.83 11.41
CA ILE A 494 14.66 -33.40 11.37
C ILE A 494 16.18 -33.26 11.11
N PRO A 495 16.60 -32.57 10.04
CA PRO A 495 18.01 -32.40 9.75
C PRO A 495 18.76 -31.66 10.88
N PRO A 496 19.94 -32.15 11.31
CA PRO A 496 20.73 -31.50 12.37
C PRO A 496 21.08 -30.04 12.09
N SER A 497 21.17 -29.66 10.81
CA SER A 497 21.45 -28.30 10.36
C SER A 497 20.37 -27.27 10.72
N LEU A 498 19.20 -27.71 11.16
CA LEU A 498 18.11 -26.84 11.64
C LEU A 498 18.22 -26.52 13.14
N PHE A 499 19.01 -27.25 13.93
CA PHE A 499 19.23 -26.95 15.35
C PHE A 499 20.35 -25.92 15.55
N ARG A 500 20.31 -24.81 14.82
CA ARG A 500 21.31 -23.73 14.92
C ARG A 500 20.79 -22.57 15.77
N ASP A 501 21.69 -21.94 16.52
CA ASP A 501 21.36 -20.81 17.38
C ASP A 501 20.73 -19.64 16.58
N GLY A 502 19.60 -19.13 17.05
CA GLY A 502 18.88 -18.00 16.44
C GLY A 502 17.80 -18.36 15.41
N LEU A 503 17.54 -19.65 15.14
CA LEU A 503 16.37 -20.11 14.38
C LEU A 503 15.27 -20.58 15.35
N ASP A 504 14.12 -19.89 15.39
CA ASP A 504 12.89 -20.41 15.99
C ASP A 504 12.27 -21.44 15.04
N PHE A 505 12.39 -22.72 15.42
CA PHE A 505 11.93 -23.85 14.63
C PHE A 505 10.82 -24.61 15.36
N ARG A 506 9.63 -24.68 14.74
CA ARG A 506 8.46 -25.39 15.25
C ARG A 506 8.08 -26.52 14.30
N SER A 507 8.08 -27.75 14.80
CA SER A 507 7.81 -28.97 14.02
C SER A 507 6.97 -30.01 14.77
N HIS A 508 6.50 -29.69 15.97
CA HIS A 508 5.71 -30.57 16.81
C HIS A 508 4.53 -29.77 17.38
N PRO A 509 3.33 -30.38 17.55
CA PRO A 509 2.25 -29.75 18.31
C PRO A 509 2.78 -29.40 19.70
N GLN A 510 2.62 -28.14 20.08
CA GLN A 510 3.34 -27.54 21.21
C GLN A 510 3.12 -28.31 22.52
N CYS A 511 4.21 -28.76 23.13
CA CYS A 511 4.31 -28.92 24.58
C CYS A 511 5.49 -28.08 25.06
N SER A 512 5.18 -27.05 25.85
CA SER A 512 6.11 -26.05 26.37
C SER A 512 7.15 -26.66 27.31
N GLN A 513 8.43 -26.43 27.01
CA GLN A 513 9.52 -26.04 27.92
C GLN A 513 9.39 -26.39 29.43
N TYR A 514 9.18 -27.66 29.78
CA TYR A 514 9.50 -28.24 31.10
C TYR A 514 9.71 -29.75 30.95
N ASP A 515 10.71 -30.19 30.17
CA ASP A 515 11.16 -31.59 30.23
C ASP A 515 12.53 -31.81 29.56
N VAL A 516 13.56 -31.10 30.03
CA VAL A 516 14.95 -31.35 29.60
C VAL A 516 15.87 -31.75 30.77
N HIS A 517 15.32 -32.43 31.79
CA HIS A 517 16.17 -33.03 32.84
C HIS A 517 15.93 -34.52 33.13
N TYR A 518 15.03 -35.20 32.40
CA TYR A 518 14.80 -36.64 32.59
C TYR A 518 14.77 -37.45 31.29
N ILE A 519 15.73 -37.25 30.38
CA ILE A 519 16.00 -38.24 29.30
C ILE A 519 17.52 -38.44 29.12
N TYR A 520 18.22 -38.69 30.21
CA TYR A 520 19.49 -39.42 30.19
C TYR A 520 19.58 -40.25 31.47
N LEU A 521 18.90 -41.40 31.47
CA LEU A 521 19.24 -42.63 32.19
C LEU A 521 18.07 -43.59 31.98
N TRP A 522 18.38 -44.86 31.70
CA TRP A 522 17.51 -45.99 31.33
C TRP A 522 17.47 -46.36 29.84
N SER A 523 18.65 -46.64 29.28
CA SER A 523 18.82 -47.77 28.36
C SER A 523 19.67 -48.84 29.05
N ARG A 524 19.03 -49.63 29.91
CA ARG A 524 19.42 -50.99 30.29
C ARG A 524 18.39 -51.56 31.25
N ASP A 525 17.34 -52.14 30.69
CA ASP A 525 16.95 -53.52 30.94
C ASP A 525 15.51 -53.74 30.45
N GLY A 526 15.33 -54.88 29.80
CA GLY A 526 14.20 -55.17 28.94
C GLY A 526 12.87 -55.37 29.67
N ALA A 527 11.82 -55.19 28.85
CA ALA A 527 10.50 -55.79 28.94
C ALA A 527 9.57 -55.33 30.08
N LYS A 528 8.36 -54.93 29.65
CA LYS A 528 7.12 -54.64 30.42
C LYS A 528 6.95 -53.18 30.87
N GLY A 529 6.64 -52.27 29.94
CA GLY A 529 6.27 -50.87 30.27
C GLY A 529 5.19 -50.21 29.40
N GLY A 530 4.67 -50.87 28.36
CA GLY A 530 3.80 -50.24 27.36
C GLY A 530 2.43 -49.74 27.85
N VAL A 531 1.94 -50.20 29.00
CA VAL A 531 0.60 -49.82 29.54
C VAL A 531 0.68 -48.69 30.57
N MET A 532 1.86 -48.43 31.15
CA MET A 532 2.05 -47.37 32.15
C MET A 532 2.36 -46.02 31.49
N VAL A 533 3.10 -46.02 30.37
CA VAL A 533 3.45 -44.81 29.60
C VAL A 533 2.22 -44.15 28.97
N LEU A 534 1.26 -44.93 28.46
CA LEU A 534 -0.01 -44.38 27.95
C LEU A 534 -0.88 -43.75 29.05
N ARG A 535 -0.84 -44.27 30.29
CA ARG A 535 -1.63 -43.73 31.41
C ARG A 535 -1.02 -42.46 31.99
N VAL A 536 0.31 -42.36 32.01
CA VAL A 536 1.02 -41.14 32.48
C VAL A 536 0.90 -40.03 31.44
N LEU A 537 1.01 -40.32 30.14
CA LEU A 537 0.76 -39.36 29.06
C LEU A 537 -0.69 -38.89 29.02
N ALA A 538 -1.67 -39.78 29.22
CA ALA A 538 -3.09 -39.39 29.31
C ALA A 538 -3.39 -38.53 30.54
N HIS A 539 -2.74 -38.78 31.69
CA HIS A 539 -2.90 -37.95 32.88
C HIS A 539 -2.23 -36.58 32.72
N LEU A 540 -1.06 -36.50 32.11
CA LEU A 540 -0.39 -35.23 31.80
C LEU A 540 -1.20 -34.39 30.80
N LEU A 541 -1.76 -35.01 29.75
CA LEU A 541 -2.69 -34.37 28.82
C LEU A 541 -3.93 -33.79 29.53
N LEU A 542 -4.52 -34.55 30.46
CA LEU A 542 -5.66 -34.10 31.26
C LEU A 542 -5.33 -32.92 32.18
N VAL A 543 -4.13 -32.92 32.78
CA VAL A 543 -3.67 -31.83 33.64
C VAL A 543 -3.37 -30.56 32.82
N CYS A 544 -2.77 -30.71 31.64
CA CYS A 544 -2.53 -29.60 30.71
C CYS A 544 -3.82 -28.99 30.17
N LEU A 545 -4.79 -29.81 29.75
CA LEU A 545 -6.12 -29.38 29.33
C LEU A 545 -6.86 -28.64 30.46
N TYR A 546 -6.77 -29.14 31.70
CA TYR A 546 -7.35 -28.48 32.86
C TYR A 546 -6.72 -27.10 33.14
N SER A 547 -5.40 -26.99 33.05
CA SER A 547 -4.71 -25.71 33.25
C SER A 547 -5.03 -24.69 32.16
N LEU A 548 -5.18 -25.13 30.90
CA LEU A 548 -5.52 -24.26 29.78
C LEU A 548 -6.98 -23.79 29.87
N LYS A 549 -7.89 -24.72 30.15
CA LYS A 549 -9.31 -24.44 30.40
C LYS A 549 -9.48 -23.37 31.48
N LYS A 550 -8.79 -23.52 32.61
CA LYS A 550 -8.84 -22.54 33.70
C LYS A 550 -8.39 -21.14 33.26
N LYS A 551 -7.37 -21.02 32.41
CA LYS A 551 -6.94 -19.72 31.89
C LYS A 551 -8.00 -19.07 31.01
N ILE A 552 -8.69 -19.85 30.17
CA ILE A 552 -9.77 -19.34 29.33
C ILE A 552 -10.95 -18.91 30.21
N GLU A 553 -11.32 -19.68 31.23
CA GLU A 553 -12.35 -19.32 32.21
C GLU A 553 -12.04 -18.02 32.94
N ASP A 554 -10.78 -17.86 33.40
CA ASP A 554 -10.34 -16.67 34.11
C ASP A 554 -10.45 -15.41 33.21
N VAL A 555 -10.03 -15.50 31.94
CA VAL A 555 -10.09 -14.39 30.97
C VAL A 555 -11.54 -14.05 30.58
N VAL A 556 -12.36 -15.07 30.29
CA VAL A 556 -13.79 -14.88 29.94
C VAL A 556 -14.55 -14.29 31.13
N SER A 557 -14.28 -14.76 32.35
CA SER A 557 -14.87 -14.19 33.56
C SER A 557 -14.44 -12.73 33.79
N HIS A 558 -13.20 -12.38 33.44
CA HIS A 558 -12.71 -11.00 33.52
C HIS A 558 -13.43 -10.10 32.51
N ALA A 559 -13.64 -10.59 31.29
CA ALA A 559 -14.39 -9.92 30.24
C ALA A 559 -15.86 -9.69 30.63
N ASP A 560 -16.54 -10.71 31.16
CA ASP A 560 -17.94 -10.64 31.62
C ASP A 560 -18.13 -9.61 32.73
N MET A 561 -17.11 -9.39 33.57
CA MET A 561 -17.16 -8.42 34.66
C MET A 561 -16.98 -6.98 34.15
N ILE A 562 -16.06 -6.75 33.22
CA ILE A 562 -15.64 -5.39 32.81
C ILE A 562 -16.46 -4.89 31.61
N ALA A 563 -16.64 -5.71 30.58
CA ALA A 563 -17.14 -5.28 29.28
C ALA A 563 -18.54 -4.68 29.30
N PRO A 564 -19.54 -5.24 30.03
CA PRO A 564 -20.89 -4.65 30.08
C PRO A 564 -20.91 -3.25 30.70
N THR A 565 -20.24 -3.08 31.83
CA THR A 565 -20.16 -1.79 32.54
C THR A 565 -19.38 -0.76 31.70
N ALA A 566 -18.27 -1.18 31.10
CA ALA A 566 -17.46 -0.36 30.21
C ALA A 566 -18.26 0.10 28.97
N LEU A 567 -19.01 -0.80 28.37
CA LEU A 567 -19.83 -0.53 27.19
C LEU A 567 -20.93 0.49 27.51
N GLU A 568 -21.66 0.31 28.60
CA GLU A 568 -22.71 1.24 29.03
C GLU A 568 -22.15 2.66 29.26
N MET A 569 -21.01 2.76 29.94
CA MET A 569 -20.35 4.05 30.19
C MET A 569 -19.86 4.73 28.91
N GLU A 570 -19.24 4.00 27.98
CA GLU A 570 -18.75 4.57 26.72
C GLU A 570 -19.87 4.89 25.74
N GLU A 571 -20.95 4.11 25.71
CA GLU A 571 -22.14 4.44 24.93
C GLU A 571 -22.82 5.72 25.42
N ALA A 572 -22.96 5.90 26.74
CA ALA A 572 -23.47 7.13 27.31
C ALA A 572 -22.59 8.34 26.95
N ARG A 573 -21.25 8.19 26.97
CA ARG A 573 -20.31 9.24 26.53
C ARG A 573 -20.46 9.56 25.05
N ARG A 574 -20.57 8.55 24.18
CA ARG A 574 -20.78 8.73 22.74
C ARG A 574 -22.08 9.50 22.47
N ILE A 575 -23.18 9.13 23.13
CA ILE A 575 -24.48 9.80 22.99
C ILE A 575 -24.40 11.25 23.43
N LYS A 576 -23.73 11.54 24.56
CA LYS A 576 -23.51 12.91 25.04
C LYS A 576 -22.72 13.75 24.01
N LYS A 577 -21.69 13.18 23.39
CA LYS A 577 -20.91 13.85 22.33
C LYS A 577 -21.75 14.11 21.07
N GLU A 578 -22.57 13.16 20.64
CA GLU A 578 -23.50 13.34 19.52
C GLU A 578 -24.54 14.42 19.80
N GLU A 579 -25.02 14.53 21.03
CA GLU A 579 -25.95 15.58 21.43
C GLU A 579 -25.30 16.98 21.40
N VAL A 580 -24.04 17.09 21.82
CA VAL A 580 -23.25 18.34 21.72
C VAL A 580 -23.08 18.78 20.27
N LEU A 581 -22.76 17.84 19.36
CA LEU A 581 -22.65 18.08 17.92
C LEU A 581 -23.97 18.51 17.28
N ARG A 582 -25.10 17.95 17.73
CA ARG A 582 -26.43 18.35 17.25
C ARG A 582 -26.85 19.75 17.69
N LYS A 583 -26.28 20.28 18.78
CA LYS A 583 -26.62 21.60 19.33
C LYS A 583 -25.72 22.75 18.84
N HIS A 584 -24.56 22.45 18.24
CA HIS A 584 -23.61 23.47 17.77
C HIS A 584 -23.64 23.64 16.24
N SER A 585 -23.46 24.87 15.78
CA SER A 585 -23.21 25.17 14.35
C SER A 585 -21.78 24.75 14.01
N LEU A 586 -21.65 23.71 13.18
CA LEU A 586 -20.37 23.12 12.77
C LEU A 586 -19.50 24.03 11.88
N TRP A 587 -20.01 25.20 11.52
CA TRP A 587 -19.38 26.15 10.60
C TRP A 587 -18.70 27.33 11.30
N ASP A 588 -18.79 27.42 12.63
CA ASP A 588 -18.28 28.56 13.39
C ASP A 588 -16.75 28.47 13.62
N ASP A 589 -16.21 27.25 13.71
CA ASP A 589 -14.78 26.98 13.91
C ASP A 589 -14.42 25.60 13.30
N LEU A 590 -13.87 25.63 12.08
CA LEU A 590 -13.53 24.42 11.31
C LEU A 590 -12.53 23.51 12.02
N ALA A 591 -11.60 24.07 12.81
CA ALA A 591 -10.61 23.28 13.54
C ALA A 591 -11.24 22.52 14.71
N LYS A 592 -12.12 23.18 15.48
CA LYS A 592 -12.88 22.52 16.55
C LYS A 592 -13.88 21.50 16.02
N SER A 593 -14.42 21.72 14.82
CA SER A 593 -15.31 20.78 14.15
C SER A 593 -14.60 19.47 13.81
N ASP A 594 -13.40 19.56 13.23
CA ASP A 594 -12.56 18.41 12.87
C ASP A 594 -12.09 17.60 14.10
N ASP A 595 -11.66 18.29 15.16
CA ASP A 595 -11.32 17.68 16.46
C ASP A 595 -12.53 16.94 17.06
N CYS A 596 -13.73 17.52 16.95
CA CYS A 596 -14.95 16.93 17.50
C CYS A 596 -15.41 15.69 16.70
N PHE A 597 -15.25 15.71 15.37
CA PHE A 597 -15.54 14.54 14.52
C PHE A 597 -14.55 13.40 14.77
N THR A 598 -13.27 13.71 14.92
CA THR A 598 -12.23 12.74 15.25
C THR A 598 -12.50 12.10 16.62
N SER A 599 -12.79 12.92 17.63
CA SER A 599 -13.16 12.46 18.97
C SER A 599 -14.44 11.61 19.02
N LEU A 600 -15.41 11.86 18.12
CA LEU A 600 -16.60 11.03 17.97
C LEU A 600 -16.25 9.69 17.30
N ALA A 601 -15.48 9.71 16.22
CA ALA A 601 -15.05 8.52 15.50
C ALA A 601 -14.29 7.55 16.43
N ASP A 602 -13.43 8.07 17.31
CA ASP A 602 -12.71 7.27 18.30
C ASP A 602 -13.66 6.63 19.32
N SER A 603 -14.67 7.38 19.76
CA SER A 603 -15.68 6.87 20.70
C SER A 603 -16.53 5.77 20.05
N VAL A 604 -16.84 5.90 18.75
CA VAL A 604 -17.52 4.86 17.98
C VAL A 604 -16.65 3.60 17.82
N ARG A 605 -15.36 3.76 17.52
CA ARG A 605 -14.40 2.65 17.42
C ARG A 605 -14.30 1.88 18.74
N LEU A 606 -14.19 2.58 19.87
CA LEU A 606 -14.15 1.96 21.20
C LEU A 606 -15.42 1.19 21.54
N VAL A 607 -16.60 1.78 21.29
CA VAL A 607 -17.90 1.11 21.52
C VAL A 607 -18.04 -0.14 20.64
N ASN A 608 -17.64 -0.07 19.37
CA ASN A 608 -17.68 -1.23 18.48
C ASN A 608 -16.69 -2.32 18.93
N GLY A 609 -15.49 -1.94 19.38
CA GLY A 609 -14.51 -2.90 19.92
C GLY A 609 -14.99 -3.59 21.19
N LEU A 610 -15.67 -2.86 22.10
CA LEU A 610 -16.27 -3.45 23.30
C LEU A 610 -17.43 -4.42 22.97
N LYS A 611 -18.20 -4.16 21.91
CA LYS A 611 -19.22 -5.08 21.40
C LYS A 611 -18.61 -6.34 20.79
N ASP A 612 -17.54 -6.19 20.00
CA ASP A 612 -16.78 -7.32 19.44
C ASP A 612 -16.19 -8.18 20.56
N LEU A 613 -15.66 -7.56 21.62
CA LEU A 613 -15.15 -8.26 22.79
C LEU A 613 -16.23 -9.11 23.48
N GLN A 614 -17.44 -8.57 23.70
CA GLN A 614 -18.55 -9.35 24.28
C GLN A 614 -18.89 -10.56 23.41
N TYR A 615 -18.97 -10.37 22.10
CA TYR A 615 -19.23 -11.46 21.16
C TYR A 615 -18.15 -12.55 21.24
N LYS A 616 -16.86 -12.16 21.25
CA LYS A 616 -15.73 -13.11 21.35
C LYS A 616 -15.65 -13.82 22.70
N ALA A 617 -16.01 -13.15 23.79
CA ALA A 617 -16.09 -13.77 25.11
C ALA A 617 -17.24 -14.80 25.17
N GLU A 618 -18.40 -14.47 24.61
CA GLU A 618 -19.53 -15.40 24.47
C GLU A 618 -19.18 -16.60 23.56
N GLU A 619 -18.47 -16.35 22.45
CA GLU A 619 -17.98 -17.39 21.55
C GLU A 619 -17.02 -18.34 22.26
N ALA A 620 -16.01 -17.82 22.97
CA ALA A 620 -15.06 -18.64 23.73
C ALA A 620 -15.78 -19.49 24.80
N LYS A 621 -16.82 -18.94 25.44
CA LYS A 621 -17.67 -19.63 26.42
C LYS A 621 -18.50 -20.75 25.81
N LEU A 622 -19.16 -20.49 24.68
CA LEU A 622 -19.95 -21.49 23.95
C LEU A 622 -19.07 -22.62 23.41
N ILE A 623 -17.89 -22.30 22.88
CA ILE A 623 -16.93 -23.30 22.42
C ILE A 623 -16.46 -24.17 23.59
N MET A 624 -16.23 -23.57 24.75
CA MET A 624 -15.91 -24.29 25.99
C MET A 624 -17.04 -25.24 26.43
N GLU A 625 -18.30 -24.82 26.41
CA GLU A 625 -19.46 -25.66 26.75
C GLU A 625 -19.63 -26.83 25.76
N LEU A 626 -19.44 -26.56 24.46
CA LEU A 626 -19.48 -27.59 23.40
C LEU A 626 -18.35 -28.61 23.56
N ALA A 627 -17.16 -28.16 23.98
CA ALA A 627 -16.01 -29.02 24.21
C ALA A 627 -16.15 -29.94 25.44
N GLU A 628 -17.13 -29.68 26.34
CA GLU A 628 -17.51 -30.61 27.42
C GLU A 628 -18.48 -31.70 26.97
N MET A 629 -19.26 -31.44 25.92
CA MET A 629 -20.30 -32.35 25.43
C MET A 629 -19.78 -33.40 24.45
N ASP A 630 -18.74 -33.07 23.68
CA ASP A 630 -18.07 -33.99 22.75
C ASP A 630 -16.67 -34.37 23.25
N VAL A 631 -16.25 -35.60 22.91
CA VAL A 631 -14.92 -36.14 23.24
C VAL A 631 -13.84 -35.30 22.54
N ILE A 632 -13.35 -34.25 23.22
CA ILE A 632 -12.11 -33.48 23.02
C ILE A 632 -11.71 -33.34 21.53
N SER A 633 -12.33 -32.39 20.80
CA SER A 633 -11.71 -31.87 19.59
C SER A 633 -10.70 -30.78 19.98
N HIS A 634 -9.41 -31.08 19.80
CA HIS A 634 -8.31 -30.15 20.06
C HIS A 634 -8.48 -28.82 19.31
N GLU A 635 -9.07 -28.87 18.12
CA GLU A 635 -9.30 -27.74 17.24
C GLU A 635 -10.25 -26.68 17.83
N LEU A 636 -11.32 -27.10 18.51
CA LEU A 636 -12.23 -26.18 19.20
C LEU A 636 -11.53 -25.52 20.40
N PHE A 637 -10.68 -26.25 21.12
CA PHE A 637 -9.93 -25.69 22.25
C PHE A 637 -8.87 -24.66 21.82
N GLU A 638 -8.17 -24.88 20.70
CA GLU A 638 -7.23 -23.89 20.16
C GLU A 638 -7.94 -22.62 19.72
N GLN A 639 -9.12 -22.74 19.09
CA GLN A 639 -9.95 -21.58 18.72
C GLN A 639 -10.40 -20.79 19.96
N ALA A 640 -10.87 -21.46 21.00
CA ALA A 640 -11.24 -20.81 22.27
C ALA A 640 -10.04 -20.12 22.94
N TYR A 641 -8.85 -20.74 22.91
CA TYR A 641 -7.65 -20.16 23.48
C TYR A 641 -7.17 -18.93 22.69
N ALA A 642 -7.18 -18.99 21.37
CA ALA A 642 -6.82 -17.85 20.52
C ALA A 642 -7.78 -16.66 20.72
N ALA A 643 -9.09 -16.92 20.76
CA ALA A 643 -10.10 -15.92 21.07
C ALA A 643 -9.87 -15.30 22.47
N SER A 644 -9.56 -16.12 23.48
CA SER A 644 -9.25 -15.63 24.83
C SER A 644 -8.01 -14.71 24.85
N LEU A 645 -6.98 -15.00 24.07
CA LEU A 645 -5.78 -14.16 24.00
C LEU A 645 -6.05 -12.80 23.32
N GLU A 646 -7.00 -12.73 22.40
CA GLU A 646 -7.47 -11.46 21.84
C GLU A 646 -8.29 -10.66 22.85
N VAL A 647 -9.20 -11.32 23.56
CA VAL A 647 -10.02 -10.73 24.62
C VAL A 647 -9.13 -10.12 25.70
N ASP A 648 -8.14 -10.88 26.19
CA ASP A 648 -7.20 -10.44 27.23
C ASP A 648 -6.42 -9.19 26.79
N ARG A 649 -5.83 -9.21 25.58
CA ARG A 649 -5.10 -8.07 25.02
C ARG A 649 -5.97 -6.82 24.85
N PHE A 650 -7.23 -6.98 24.45
CA PHE A 650 -8.14 -5.84 24.30
C PHE A 650 -8.51 -5.24 25.66
N ILE A 651 -8.84 -6.08 26.66
CA ILE A 651 -9.13 -5.64 28.03
C ILE A 651 -7.93 -4.88 28.58
N GLU A 652 -6.73 -5.43 28.47
CA GLU A 652 -5.51 -4.76 28.95
C GLU A 652 -5.32 -3.38 28.31
N ARG A 653 -5.48 -3.27 26.98
CA ARG A 653 -5.38 -1.98 26.27
C ARG A 653 -6.47 -0.99 26.71
N TYR A 654 -7.69 -1.48 26.87
CA TYR A 654 -8.82 -0.65 27.32
C TYR A 654 -8.56 -0.11 28.72
N GLU A 655 -8.18 -0.96 29.67
CA GLU A 655 -7.86 -0.57 31.05
C GLU A 655 -6.74 0.46 31.10
N VAL A 656 -5.64 0.21 30.38
CA VAL A 656 -4.51 1.15 30.31
C VAL A 656 -4.95 2.47 29.69
N SER A 657 -5.77 2.47 28.63
CA SER A 657 -6.28 3.71 28.03
C SER A 657 -7.11 4.57 29.00
N LYS A 658 -7.73 3.97 30.02
CA LYS A 658 -8.47 4.70 31.07
C LYS A 658 -7.56 5.26 32.17
N LEU A 659 -6.37 4.69 32.34
CA LEU A 659 -5.35 5.19 33.28
C LEU A 659 -4.51 6.31 32.67
N LEU A 660 -4.48 6.41 31.34
CA LEU A 660 -3.75 7.41 30.57
C LEU A 660 -4.64 8.63 30.28
N THR A 661 -4.88 9.45 31.31
CA THR A 661 -5.76 10.63 31.25
C THR A 661 -5.04 11.94 30.91
N ASP A 662 -3.71 11.94 30.80
CA ASP A 662 -2.99 13.19 30.57
C ASP A 662 -3.22 13.73 29.14
N PRO A 663 -3.16 15.06 28.93
CA PRO A 663 -3.46 15.69 27.64
C PRO A 663 -2.64 15.16 26.46
N TYR A 664 -1.41 14.71 26.72
CA TYR A 664 -0.46 14.24 25.70
C TYR A 664 -0.30 12.72 25.70
N ASP A 665 -0.96 11.99 26.61
CA ASP A 665 -0.75 10.55 26.72
C ASP A 665 -1.09 9.82 25.42
N LYS A 666 -2.08 10.32 24.67
CA LYS A 666 -2.54 9.79 23.37
C LYS A 666 -1.56 9.97 22.23
N GLU A 667 -0.59 10.87 22.36
CA GLU A 667 0.33 11.21 21.28
C GLU A 667 1.41 10.14 21.09
N GLY A 668 2.10 10.20 19.95
CA GLY A 668 3.31 9.42 19.72
C GLY A 668 4.43 9.80 20.69
N ALA A 669 5.53 9.05 20.72
CA ALA A 669 6.66 9.32 21.61
C ALA A 669 7.98 9.46 20.86
N CYS A 670 8.81 10.41 21.25
CA CYS A 670 10.19 10.52 20.83
C CYS A 670 11.09 10.26 22.04
N LEU A 671 11.88 9.19 21.97
CA LEU A 671 12.81 8.76 22.98
C LEU A 671 14.22 9.23 22.62
N ILE A 672 14.85 10.00 23.50
CA ILE A 672 16.18 10.55 23.34
C ILE A 672 17.08 9.95 24.42
N ILE A 673 18.08 9.17 24.01
CA ILE A 673 19.03 8.52 24.91
C ILE A 673 20.37 9.23 24.78
N LYS A 674 20.85 9.83 25.88
CA LYS A 674 22.14 10.53 25.95
C LYS A 674 23.09 9.84 26.92
N ALA A 675 24.26 9.45 26.43
CA ALA A 675 25.30 8.85 27.26
C ALA A 675 25.85 9.87 28.27
N GLY A 676 26.11 9.40 29.51
CA GLY A 676 26.93 10.14 30.46
C GLY A 676 28.40 10.20 30.05
N PRO A 677 29.25 10.92 30.80
CA PRO A 677 30.66 11.04 30.46
C PRO A 677 31.36 9.66 30.46
N GLY A 678 32.14 9.42 29.41
CA GLY A 678 33.04 8.26 29.29
C GLY A 678 32.49 7.11 28.43
N HIS A 679 33.41 6.41 27.76
CA HIS A 679 33.11 5.33 26.81
C HIS A 679 32.24 4.19 27.36
N VAL A 680 32.30 3.91 28.67
CA VAL A 680 31.46 2.85 29.28
C VAL A 680 29.98 3.26 29.34
N SER A 681 29.71 4.55 29.48
CA SER A 681 28.37 5.13 29.43
C SER A 681 27.81 5.15 28.01
N GLU A 682 28.66 5.32 26.98
CA GLU A 682 28.27 5.21 25.56
C GLU A 682 27.86 3.78 25.18
N VAL A 683 28.62 2.78 25.64
CA VAL A 683 28.24 1.36 25.47
C VAL A 683 26.94 1.04 26.22
N TRP A 684 26.69 1.71 27.34
CA TRP A 684 25.46 1.54 28.10
C TRP A 684 24.24 2.15 27.38
N ALA A 685 24.38 3.34 26.80
CA ALA A 685 23.35 3.96 25.98
C ALA A 685 22.96 3.08 24.78
N GLU A 686 23.93 2.44 24.13
CA GLU A 686 23.66 1.50 23.03
C GLU A 686 22.84 0.27 23.48
N LYS A 687 23.08 -0.23 24.69
CA LYS A 687 22.29 -1.34 25.25
C LYS A 687 20.86 -0.93 25.55
N LEU A 688 20.65 0.27 26.11
CA LEU A 688 19.31 0.82 26.33
C LEU A 688 18.57 1.02 25.02
N LEU A 689 19.25 1.54 23.99
CA LEU A 689 18.66 1.66 22.65
C LEU A 689 18.14 0.30 22.15
N LYS A 690 18.95 -0.76 22.25
CA LYS A 690 18.54 -2.11 21.85
C LYS A 690 17.36 -2.65 22.67
N MET A 691 17.34 -2.37 23.97
CA MET A 691 16.25 -2.76 24.86
C MET A 691 14.92 -2.17 24.40
N TYR A 692 14.87 -0.85 24.14
CA TYR A 692 13.64 -0.19 23.69
C TYR A 692 13.22 -0.59 22.27
N THR A 693 14.17 -0.83 21.34
CA THR A 693 13.83 -1.32 20.00
C THR A 693 13.26 -2.74 20.06
N ASN A 694 13.85 -3.62 20.87
CA ASN A 694 13.34 -4.99 21.04
C ASN A 694 11.95 -5.01 21.69
N TRP A 695 11.73 -4.16 22.71
CA TRP A 695 10.40 -4.00 23.32
C TRP A 695 9.36 -3.58 22.26
N ALA A 696 9.71 -2.62 21.41
CA ALA A 696 8.81 -2.12 20.38
C ALA A 696 8.47 -3.17 19.31
N GLU A 697 9.46 -3.95 18.88
CA GLU A 697 9.27 -5.07 17.94
C GLU A 697 8.33 -6.14 18.51
N LYS A 698 8.49 -6.49 19.79
CA LYS A 698 7.62 -7.46 20.50
C LYS A 698 6.16 -6.99 20.59
N HIS A 699 5.92 -5.68 20.70
CA HIS A 699 4.59 -5.10 20.81
C HIS A 699 3.99 -4.67 19.46
N GLY A 700 4.67 -4.96 18.34
CA GLY A 700 4.21 -4.62 17.00
C GLY A 700 4.14 -3.11 16.72
N CYS A 701 4.94 -2.31 17.44
CA CYS A 701 4.94 -0.86 17.31
C CYS A 701 5.80 -0.41 16.13
N THR A 702 5.33 0.56 15.35
CA THR A 702 6.10 1.17 14.27
C THR A 702 7.18 2.09 14.85
N THR A 703 8.43 1.62 14.88
CA THR A 703 9.57 2.45 15.32
C THR A 703 10.42 2.92 14.16
N LYS A 704 10.82 4.19 14.23
CA LYS A 704 11.76 4.79 13.28
C LYS A 704 12.98 5.25 14.06
N ILE A 705 14.11 4.58 13.85
CA ILE A 705 15.40 5.05 14.37
C ILE A 705 15.85 6.20 13.47
N ILE A 706 15.87 7.41 14.01
CA ILE A 706 16.07 8.61 13.19
C ILE A 706 17.53 9.04 13.21
N GLU A 707 18.18 8.98 14.37
CA GLU A 707 19.51 9.56 14.55
C GLU A 707 20.38 8.71 15.49
N ARG A 708 21.66 8.55 15.11
CA ARG A 708 22.73 8.00 15.93
C ARG A 708 23.96 8.88 15.78
N TYR A 709 24.41 9.48 16.89
CA TYR A 709 25.67 10.22 16.94
C TYR A 709 26.71 9.35 17.61
N HIS A 710 27.84 9.14 16.93
CA HIS A 710 28.94 8.33 17.45
C HIS A 710 30.09 9.22 17.93
N SER A 711 30.68 8.88 19.09
CA SER A 711 31.97 9.43 19.49
C SER A 711 33.08 8.85 18.57
N LYS A 712 34.33 9.32 18.69
CA LYS A 712 35.48 9.00 17.81
C LYS A 712 35.83 7.51 17.60
N GLY A 713 35.05 6.56 18.13
CA GLY A 713 35.11 5.14 17.77
C GLY A 713 33.81 4.39 18.08
N SER A 714 32.96 4.14 17.07
CA SER A 714 31.87 3.13 17.04
C SER A 714 30.80 3.11 18.14
N THR A 715 30.87 3.94 19.18
CA THR A 715 29.97 3.94 20.34
C THR A 715 29.02 5.13 20.31
N THR A 716 27.75 4.90 20.68
CA THR A 716 26.67 5.87 20.55
C THR A 716 26.68 6.86 21.71
N GLU A 717 26.83 8.13 21.38
CA GLU A 717 26.80 9.26 22.32
C GLU A 717 25.35 9.75 22.52
N ILE A 718 24.58 9.85 21.43
CA ILE A 718 23.16 10.23 21.43
C ILE A 718 22.40 9.36 20.43
N ALA A 719 21.26 8.80 20.85
CA ALA A 719 20.32 8.08 19.99
C ALA A 719 18.92 8.70 20.09
N VAL A 720 18.22 8.80 18.96
CA VAL A 720 16.84 9.30 18.89
C VAL A 720 15.95 8.28 18.17
N VAL A 721 14.89 7.85 18.85
CA VAL A 721 13.90 6.89 18.34
C VAL A 721 12.52 7.53 18.38
N GLU A 722 11.78 7.46 17.26
CA GLU A 722 10.40 7.95 17.19
C GLU A 722 9.43 6.77 17.10
N PHE A 723 8.36 6.84 17.89
CA PHE A 723 7.24 5.91 17.98
C PHE A 723 5.99 6.62 17.44
N GLU A 724 5.62 6.33 16.20
CA GLU A 724 4.50 6.97 15.49
C GLU A 724 3.21 6.14 15.70
N SER A 725 2.80 5.95 16.95
CA SER A 725 1.59 5.21 17.32
C SER A 725 0.88 5.89 18.48
N GLU A 726 -0.46 5.76 18.54
CA GLU A 726 -1.27 6.33 19.62
C GLU A 726 -0.88 5.75 20.99
N TYR A 727 -1.06 6.55 22.03
CA TYR A 727 -0.78 6.25 23.44
C TYR A 727 0.69 6.06 23.82
N MET A 728 1.63 6.10 22.87
CA MET A 728 3.05 5.77 23.12
C MET A 728 3.71 6.71 24.12
N TYR A 729 3.35 8.00 24.11
CA TYR A 729 3.86 8.93 25.12
C TYR A 729 3.40 8.53 26.52
N GLY A 730 2.12 8.16 26.68
CA GLY A 730 1.58 7.70 27.95
C GLY A 730 2.32 6.48 28.51
N TYR A 731 2.55 5.46 27.68
CA TYR A 731 3.32 4.27 28.06
C TYR A 731 4.76 4.60 28.46
N LEU A 732 5.48 5.35 27.62
CA LEU A 732 6.92 5.56 27.78
C LEU A 732 7.27 6.75 28.70
N SER A 733 6.32 7.60 29.06
CA SER A 733 6.56 8.76 29.93
C SER A 733 7.27 8.41 31.25
N GLY A 734 7.04 7.21 31.80
CA GLY A 734 7.70 6.70 33.01
C GLY A 734 9.16 6.31 32.83
N GLU A 735 9.62 6.22 31.59
CA GLU A 735 11.02 5.93 31.24
C GLU A 735 11.92 7.17 31.33
N ARG A 736 11.35 8.35 31.57
CA ARG A 736 12.12 9.60 31.64
C ARG A 736 12.98 9.62 32.91
N GLY A 737 14.27 9.92 32.75
CA GLY A 737 15.24 10.18 33.82
C GLY A 737 16.56 9.41 33.66
N VAL A 738 17.29 9.22 34.77
CA VAL A 738 18.66 8.65 34.74
C VAL A 738 18.62 7.13 34.93
N HIS A 739 19.17 6.40 33.97
CA HIS A 739 19.30 4.94 33.99
C HIS A 739 20.74 4.57 34.35
N GLN A 740 20.92 4.03 35.56
CA GLN A 740 22.24 3.68 36.10
C GLN A 740 22.55 2.20 35.96
N LYS A 741 23.75 1.90 35.48
CA LYS A 741 24.33 0.57 35.48
C LYS A 741 25.35 0.45 36.61
N ILE A 742 25.14 -0.50 37.52
CA ILE A 742 26.04 -0.76 38.64
C ILE A 742 26.84 -2.03 38.35
N CYS A 743 28.15 -1.87 38.13
CA CYS A 743 29.10 -2.96 37.88
C CYS A 743 30.12 -3.09 39.02
N SER A 744 30.68 -4.28 39.20
CA SER A 744 31.86 -4.47 40.04
C SER A 744 33.14 -3.96 39.39
N SER A 745 34.04 -3.41 40.22
CA SER A 745 35.36 -2.94 39.81
C SER A 745 36.23 -4.10 39.29
N LEU A 746 36.84 -3.94 38.11
CA LEU A 746 37.82 -4.89 37.56
C LEU A 746 39.22 -4.72 38.19
N ASP A 747 39.48 -3.59 38.87
CA ASP A 747 40.83 -3.20 39.35
C ASP A 747 41.03 -3.39 40.87
N GLY A 748 40.21 -4.21 41.55
CA GLY A 748 40.39 -4.50 42.98
C GLY A 748 40.07 -3.34 43.95
N SER A 749 39.60 -2.20 43.45
CA SER A 749 39.00 -1.13 44.27
C SER A 749 37.62 -1.53 44.78
N ALA A 750 37.32 -1.30 46.06
CA ALA A 750 36.04 -1.60 46.71
C ALA A 750 34.87 -0.67 46.31
N VAL A 751 35.10 0.29 45.39
CA VAL A 751 34.07 1.24 44.94
C VAL A 751 33.42 0.72 43.64
N PRO A 752 32.09 0.55 43.58
CA PRO A 752 31.38 0.09 42.38
C PRO A 752 31.48 1.12 41.24
N LYS A 753 31.63 0.63 40.00
CA LYS A 753 31.69 1.49 38.81
C LYS A 753 30.27 1.75 38.32
N ILE A 754 29.84 3.01 38.43
CA ILE A 754 28.51 3.46 38.00
C ILE A 754 28.64 4.07 36.61
N CYS A 755 27.82 3.60 35.66
CA CYS A 755 27.69 4.20 34.33
C CYS A 755 26.26 4.73 34.19
N SER A 756 26.07 5.91 33.61
CA SER A 756 24.77 6.56 33.53
C SER A 756 24.42 6.90 32.09
N ALA A 757 23.16 6.72 31.74
CA ALA A 757 22.57 7.29 30.53
C ALA A 757 21.29 8.03 30.91
N ILE A 758 21.04 9.15 30.25
CA ILE A 758 19.82 9.95 30.43
C ILE A 758 18.84 9.54 29.34
N VAL A 759 17.64 9.17 29.73
CA VAL A 759 16.52 8.87 28.83
C VAL A 759 15.53 10.00 28.96
N ASP A 760 15.23 10.67 27.85
CA ASP A 760 14.26 11.76 27.78
C ASP A 760 13.14 11.34 26.82
N VAL A 761 11.90 11.65 27.18
CA VAL A 761 10.70 11.22 26.45
C VAL A 761 9.85 12.46 26.19
N ILE A 762 9.58 12.75 24.92
CA ILE A 762 8.75 13.89 24.51
C ILE A 762 7.61 13.42 23.58
N PRO A 763 6.44 14.08 23.60
CA PRO A 763 5.34 13.69 22.74
C PRO A 763 5.61 14.06 21.27
N ILE A 764 5.12 13.23 20.35
CA ILE A 764 5.06 13.48 18.91
C ILE A 764 3.58 13.66 18.56
N PHE A 765 3.20 14.89 18.23
CA PHE A 765 1.82 15.22 17.92
C PHE A 765 1.42 14.66 16.56
N LEU A 766 0.54 13.66 16.56
CA LEU A 766 0.18 12.89 15.35
C LEU A 766 -0.95 13.56 14.54
N GLY A 767 -1.80 14.37 15.19
CA GLY A 767 -3.03 14.91 14.60
C GLY A 767 -3.18 16.44 14.57
N GLY A 768 -2.21 17.23 15.06
CA GLY A 768 -2.39 18.69 15.21
C GLY A 768 -1.15 19.55 14.93
N SER A 769 -1.37 20.77 14.44
CA SER A 769 -0.34 21.81 14.42
C SER A 769 -0.20 22.42 15.83
N ILE A 770 0.99 22.29 16.43
CA ILE A 770 1.27 22.87 17.74
C ILE A 770 1.35 24.40 17.59
N ASN A 771 0.29 25.11 17.99
CA ASN A 771 0.26 26.57 18.06
C ASN A 771 0.90 27.08 19.36
N MET A 772 2.19 26.80 19.54
CA MET A 772 3.02 27.46 20.55
C MET A 772 3.87 28.55 19.87
N PRO A 773 3.55 29.84 20.06
CA PRO A 773 4.33 30.93 19.48
C PRO A 773 5.68 31.04 20.19
N ILE A 774 6.77 30.84 19.45
CA ILE A 774 8.15 31.08 19.88
C ILE A 774 8.66 32.26 19.05
N ASP A 775 9.20 33.30 19.69
CA ASP A 775 9.79 34.44 18.98
C ASP A 775 11.09 33.98 18.30
N ASP A 776 11.26 34.32 17.03
CA ASP A 776 12.47 33.99 16.26
C ASP A 776 13.75 34.55 16.91
N LYS A 777 13.65 35.60 17.73
CA LYS A 777 14.79 36.17 18.48
C LYS A 777 15.30 35.27 19.60
N ASP A 778 14.48 34.34 20.08
CA ASP A 778 14.83 33.42 21.16
C ASP A 778 15.47 32.13 20.63
N LEU A 779 15.65 32.03 19.30
CA LEU A 779 16.17 30.86 18.61
C LEU A 779 17.53 31.12 17.96
N GLU A 780 18.51 30.29 18.29
CA GLU A 780 19.79 30.21 17.59
C GLU A 780 19.84 28.92 16.75
N ILE A 781 19.83 29.09 15.42
CA ILE A 781 19.78 27.98 14.46
C ILE A 781 21.16 27.78 13.83
N SER A 782 21.70 26.56 13.96
CA SER A 782 22.96 26.14 13.36
C SER A 782 22.74 25.06 12.31
N TYR A 783 23.28 25.26 11.11
CA TYR A 783 23.30 24.27 10.03
C TYR A 783 24.62 23.50 10.08
N LEU A 784 24.55 22.20 10.39
CA LEU A 784 25.72 21.35 10.50
C LEU A 784 26.05 20.78 9.10
N SER A 785 27.15 21.25 8.49
CA SER A 785 27.76 20.55 7.36
C SER A 785 28.46 19.30 7.87
N SER A 786 28.10 18.13 7.34
CA SER A 786 28.79 16.88 7.67
C SER A 786 30.19 16.86 7.03
N GLU A 787 31.11 17.65 7.58
CA GLU A 787 32.53 17.45 7.35
C GLU A 787 33.02 16.36 8.31
N LYS A 788 33.00 15.11 7.81
CA LYS A 788 33.57 13.86 8.34
C LYS A 788 32.54 12.86 8.87
N GLN A 789 31.91 12.10 7.97
CA GLN A 789 31.40 10.75 8.27
C GLN A 789 31.32 9.86 7.00
N TYR A 790 32.14 8.80 7.02
CA TYR A 790 32.14 7.52 6.28
C TYR A 790 31.92 7.43 4.76
N ALA A 791 32.89 6.74 4.14
CA ALA A 791 33.08 6.47 2.72
C ALA A 791 32.14 5.42 2.10
N HIS A 792 30.84 5.43 2.40
CA HIS A 792 29.91 4.50 1.72
C HIS A 792 28.55 5.07 1.26
N ASP A 793 28.26 6.35 1.48
CA ASP A 793 27.10 7.00 0.85
C ASP A 793 27.43 8.45 0.45
N ASN A 794 27.43 8.73 -0.86
CA ASN A 794 28.02 9.93 -1.45
C ASN A 794 27.07 11.15 -1.43
N ARG A 795 26.28 11.34 -0.37
CA ARG A 795 25.34 12.46 -0.23
C ARG A 795 25.44 13.12 1.15
N THR A 796 25.84 14.38 1.16
CA THR A 796 25.76 15.27 2.32
C THR A 796 24.30 15.43 2.75
N LYS A 797 23.93 14.86 3.91
CA LYS A 797 22.61 15.10 4.52
C LYS A 797 22.64 16.43 5.30
N PRO A 798 21.72 17.37 5.04
CA PRO A 798 21.69 18.64 5.75
C PRO A 798 21.12 18.45 7.17
N ALA A 799 21.94 18.61 8.20
CA ALA A 799 21.51 18.53 9.60
C ALA A 799 21.27 19.93 10.21
N VAL A 800 20.26 20.05 11.06
CA VAL A 800 19.88 21.33 11.72
C VAL A 800 19.88 21.15 13.23
N SER A 801 20.47 22.12 13.94
CA SER A 801 20.44 22.22 15.41
C SER A 801 19.79 23.54 15.80
N ILE A 802 18.83 23.49 16.72
CA ILE A 802 18.11 24.66 17.24
C ILE A 802 18.39 24.76 18.74
N HIS A 803 18.90 25.91 19.17
CA HIS A 803 19.09 26.26 20.58
C HIS A 803 18.10 27.35 20.98
N HIS A 804 17.29 27.08 22.01
CA HIS A 804 16.38 28.07 22.59
C HIS A 804 17.10 28.81 23.72
N ILE A 805 17.33 30.10 23.53
CA ILE A 805 18.19 30.93 24.39
C ILE A 805 17.66 31.05 25.83
N PRO A 806 16.34 31.32 26.05
CA PRO A 806 15.78 31.48 27.39
C PRO A 806 15.86 30.20 28.23
N SER A 807 15.40 29.08 27.68
CA SER A 807 15.39 27.80 28.42
C SER A 807 16.73 27.05 28.38
N GLY A 808 17.61 27.37 27.44
CA GLY A 808 18.87 26.67 27.21
C GLY A 808 18.72 25.28 26.57
N ILE A 809 17.53 24.93 26.06
CA ILE A 809 17.25 23.63 25.44
C ILE A 809 17.81 23.60 24.02
N THR A 810 18.49 22.51 23.67
CA THR A 810 18.97 22.27 22.31
C THR A 810 18.35 21.00 21.75
N VAL A 811 17.84 21.08 20.53
CA VAL A 811 17.28 19.95 19.76
C VAL A 811 17.88 19.92 18.36
N GLN A 812 18.06 18.71 17.83
CA GLN A 812 18.69 18.48 16.53
C GLN A 812 17.78 17.63 15.64
N SER A 813 17.92 17.79 14.32
CA SER A 813 17.28 16.92 13.32
C SER A 813 18.20 16.67 12.12
N SER A 814 18.41 15.40 11.76
CA SER A 814 19.20 15.00 10.58
C SER A 814 18.58 13.89 9.72
N GLY A 815 17.39 13.40 10.07
CA GLY A 815 16.75 12.25 9.43
C GLY A 815 16.16 12.51 8.04
N GLU A 816 15.88 13.76 7.70
CA GLU A 816 15.15 14.13 6.47
C GLU A 816 16.07 14.54 5.31
N ARG A 817 15.54 14.45 4.07
CA ARG A 817 16.29 14.75 2.83
C ARG A 817 16.57 16.24 2.62
N SER A 818 15.80 17.13 3.24
CA SER A 818 15.93 18.58 3.08
C SER A 818 16.20 19.27 4.41
N SER A 819 17.00 20.35 4.36
CA SER A 819 17.27 21.18 5.54
C SER A 819 15.99 21.80 6.11
N PHE A 820 15.02 22.10 5.25
CA PHE A 820 13.72 22.64 5.64
C PHE A 820 12.91 21.62 6.44
N ALA A 821 12.82 20.38 5.97
CA ALA A 821 12.11 19.31 6.68
C ALA A 821 12.77 19.00 8.04
N ASN A 822 14.11 18.99 8.10
CA ASN A 822 14.84 18.86 9.36
C ASN A 822 14.59 20.04 10.31
N MET A 823 14.54 21.27 9.79
CA MET A 823 14.22 22.45 10.59
C MET A 823 12.81 22.37 11.19
N THR A 824 11.80 21.99 10.38
CA THR A 824 10.42 21.83 10.87
C THR A 824 10.32 20.75 11.95
N LYS A 825 11.00 19.61 11.78
CA LYS A 825 11.03 18.54 12.79
C LYS A 825 11.74 18.97 14.08
N ALA A 826 12.90 19.61 13.98
CA ALA A 826 13.61 20.12 15.15
C ALA A 826 12.78 21.15 15.92
N LEU A 827 12.05 22.02 15.21
CA LEU A 827 11.17 23.01 15.81
C LEU A 827 9.97 22.36 16.52
N ASN A 828 9.38 21.33 15.93
CA ASN A 828 8.30 20.58 16.58
C ASN A 828 8.78 19.83 17.83
N ARG A 829 9.97 19.23 17.80
CA ARG A 829 10.61 18.64 19.00
C ARG A 829 10.88 19.68 20.08
N LEU A 830 11.29 20.90 19.70
CA LEU A 830 11.49 22.00 20.64
C LEU A 830 10.19 22.38 21.33
N ARG A 831 9.12 22.59 20.54
CA ARG A 831 7.78 22.92 21.05
C ARG A 831 7.27 21.84 22.01
N ALA A 832 7.36 20.57 21.60
CA ALA A 832 6.97 19.43 22.44
C ALA A 832 7.72 19.42 23.78
N LYS A 833 9.05 19.65 23.74
CA LYS A 833 9.87 19.68 24.94
C LYS A 833 9.55 20.86 25.86
N LEU A 834 9.28 22.03 25.30
CA LEU A 834 8.87 23.21 26.09
C LEU A 834 7.51 23.01 26.76
N LEU A 835 6.55 22.37 26.09
CA LEU A 835 5.24 22.05 26.66
C LEU A 835 5.33 21.08 27.85
N VAL A 836 6.23 20.09 27.75
CA VAL A 836 6.48 19.16 28.87
C VAL A 836 7.07 19.92 30.07
N VAL A 837 8.04 20.80 29.83
CA VAL A 837 8.66 21.64 30.88
C VAL A 837 7.65 22.62 31.50
N GLU A 838 6.80 23.26 30.70
CA GLU A 838 5.75 24.16 31.19
C GLU A 838 4.83 23.46 32.19
N ARG A 839 4.45 22.21 31.88
CA ARG A 839 3.58 21.39 32.70
C ARG A 839 4.23 20.97 34.02
N GLU A 840 5.49 20.54 33.97
CA GLU A 840 6.20 20.02 35.14
C GLU A 840 6.65 21.14 36.09
N CYS A 841 7.04 22.30 35.55
CA CYS A 841 7.40 23.47 36.35
C CYS A 841 6.20 24.32 36.78
N ALA A 842 5.00 24.14 36.19
CA ALA A 842 3.83 25.02 36.34
C ALA A 842 4.16 26.51 36.10
N VAL A 843 5.11 26.78 35.21
CA VAL A 843 5.61 28.12 34.84
C VAL A 843 5.60 28.25 33.32
N ASP A 844 5.15 29.40 32.83
CA ASP A 844 5.10 29.78 31.39
C ASP A 844 6.44 29.47 30.69
N ALA A 845 6.41 28.57 29.70
CA ALA A 845 7.60 28.06 29.02
C ALA A 845 8.45 29.14 28.32
N ASN A 846 7.84 30.27 27.94
CA ASN A 846 8.54 31.40 27.33
C ASN A 846 9.28 32.27 28.37
N LYS A 847 9.07 32.03 29.67
CA LYS A 847 9.71 32.75 30.78
C LYS A 847 10.57 31.86 31.68
N THR A 848 10.68 30.57 31.37
CA THR A 848 11.44 29.61 32.19
C THR A 848 12.94 29.97 32.21
N GLU A 849 13.44 30.38 33.37
CA GLU A 849 14.86 30.63 33.60
C GLU A 849 15.68 29.33 33.47
N ARG A 850 16.92 29.44 32.97
CA ARG A 850 17.88 28.33 32.74
C ARG A 850 18.10 27.38 33.93
N GLU A 851 17.75 27.78 35.15
CA GLU A 851 17.90 26.95 36.36
C GLU A 851 16.71 26.00 36.58
N ALA A 852 15.49 26.38 36.19
CA ALA A 852 14.30 25.54 36.33
C ALA A 852 14.33 24.34 35.36
N ALA A 853 14.63 24.58 34.07
CA ALA A 853 14.76 23.53 33.05
C ALA A 853 15.95 22.58 33.27
N ARG A 854 16.95 22.98 34.09
CA ARG A 854 18.14 22.17 34.39
C ARG A 854 17.93 21.25 35.60
N ASN A 855 17.04 21.61 36.52
CA ASN A 855 16.77 20.84 37.73
C ASN A 855 15.83 19.64 37.51
N GLU A 856 15.09 19.58 36.40
CA GLU A 856 14.13 18.50 36.09
C GLU A 856 14.77 17.14 35.75
N MET A 857 15.97 17.13 35.13
CA MET A 857 16.51 15.92 34.49
C MET A 857 17.60 15.21 35.31
N VAL A 858 17.50 15.26 36.64
CA VAL A 858 18.52 14.70 37.58
C VAL A 858 17.97 13.52 38.41
N HIS A 859 16.69 13.20 38.32
CA HIS A 859 16.10 12.09 39.07
C HIS A 859 16.51 10.72 38.52
N GLU A 860 16.96 9.83 39.41
CA GLU A 860 17.30 8.44 39.09
C GLU A 860 16.02 7.63 38.93
N SER A 861 15.81 7.08 37.73
CA SER A 861 14.59 6.32 37.41
C SER A 861 14.81 4.82 37.60
N ARG A 862 15.97 4.30 37.16
CA ARG A 862 16.23 2.84 37.17
C ARG A 862 17.66 2.48 37.51
N ARG A 863 17.82 1.41 38.30
CA ARG A 863 19.09 0.74 38.62
C ARG A 863 19.16 -0.65 37.99
N TYR A 864 20.17 -0.85 37.16
CA TYR A 864 20.50 -2.14 36.56
C TYR A 864 21.72 -2.70 37.28
N ILE A 865 21.49 -3.61 38.21
CA ILE A 865 22.51 -4.17 39.09
C ILE A 865 23.05 -5.43 38.45
N PHE A 866 24.34 -5.43 38.09
CA PHE A 866 25.02 -6.60 37.51
C PHE A 866 25.74 -7.44 38.57
N HIS A 867 26.08 -6.85 39.73
CA HIS A 867 26.70 -7.50 40.90
C HIS A 867 26.34 -6.69 42.16
N PRO A 868 26.06 -7.26 43.36
CA PRO A 868 26.13 -8.68 43.79
C PRO A 868 25.10 -9.60 43.14
N HIS A 869 23.89 -9.12 42.88
CA HIS A 869 22.77 -9.87 42.32
C HIS A 869 22.37 -9.25 40.97
N LYS A 870 22.06 -10.08 39.97
CA LYS A 870 21.54 -9.61 38.69
C LYS A 870 20.08 -9.24 38.86
N MET A 871 19.75 -7.95 38.84
CA MET A 871 18.38 -7.47 38.99
C MET A 871 18.21 -6.07 38.43
N VAL A 872 16.96 -5.71 38.13
CA VAL A 872 16.55 -4.35 37.77
C VAL A 872 15.63 -3.82 38.86
N GLU A 873 15.93 -2.63 39.35
CA GLU A 873 15.12 -1.92 40.34
C GLU A 873 14.63 -0.61 39.73
N ASP A 874 13.32 -0.41 39.77
CA ASP A 874 12.68 0.85 39.40
C ASP A 874 12.53 1.72 40.66
N VAL A 875 13.16 2.90 40.65
CA VAL A 875 13.27 3.76 41.84
C VAL A 875 11.96 4.50 42.13
N ALA A 876 11.15 4.76 41.11
CA ALA A 876 9.89 5.49 41.25
C ALA A 876 8.75 4.59 41.78
N THR A 877 8.70 3.34 41.31
CA THR A 877 7.64 2.37 41.66
C THR A 877 8.07 1.39 42.75
N GLY A 878 9.38 1.21 42.98
CA GLY A 878 9.94 0.26 43.94
C GLY A 878 9.93 -1.20 43.48
N ILE A 879 9.56 -1.48 42.22
CA ILE A 879 9.55 -2.84 41.67
C ILE A 879 10.96 -3.36 41.45
N GLN A 880 11.15 -4.65 41.77
CA GLN A 880 12.39 -5.37 41.57
C GLN A 880 12.15 -6.59 40.65
N LEU A 881 12.86 -6.64 39.54
CA LEU A 881 12.84 -7.76 38.60
C LEU A 881 14.14 -8.56 38.70
N ALA A 882 14.02 -9.88 38.91
CA ALA A 882 15.16 -10.77 39.11
C ALA A 882 15.88 -11.17 37.81
N ASP A 883 15.21 -11.08 36.65
CA ASP A 883 15.80 -11.43 35.36
C ASP A 883 16.28 -10.21 34.59
N LEU A 884 17.50 -9.77 34.89
CA LEU A 884 18.16 -8.64 34.22
C LEU A 884 18.28 -8.83 32.70
N ASN A 885 18.46 -10.06 32.22
CA ASN A 885 18.69 -10.30 30.79
C ASN A 885 17.38 -10.18 30.01
N SER A 886 16.30 -10.78 30.51
CA SER A 886 14.96 -10.64 29.94
C SER A 886 14.54 -9.16 29.83
N VAL A 887 14.80 -8.36 30.86
CA VAL A 887 14.53 -6.91 30.82
C VAL A 887 15.34 -6.22 29.72
N LEU A 888 16.64 -6.52 29.58
CA LEU A 888 17.49 -5.94 28.54
C LEU A 888 17.15 -6.42 27.11
N ASP A 889 16.51 -7.58 27.00
CA ASP A 889 15.96 -8.12 25.75
C ASP A 889 14.55 -7.59 25.42
N GLY A 890 14.07 -6.59 26.19
CA GLY A 890 12.86 -5.84 25.89
C GLY A 890 11.64 -6.21 26.73
N ASP A 891 11.76 -7.05 27.76
CA ASP A 891 10.64 -7.40 28.65
C ASP A 891 10.46 -6.34 29.78
N ILE A 892 10.25 -5.09 29.39
CA ILE A 892 10.08 -3.93 30.31
C ILE A 892 8.61 -3.66 30.70
N GLU A 893 7.67 -4.44 30.18
CA GLU A 893 6.22 -4.28 30.39
C GLU A 893 5.81 -4.22 31.88
N PRO A 894 6.36 -5.06 32.80
CA PRO A 894 6.02 -4.96 34.22
C PRO A 894 6.40 -3.60 34.83
N LEU A 895 7.46 -2.96 34.34
CA LEU A 895 7.94 -1.67 34.82
C LEU A 895 7.04 -0.54 34.31
N ILE A 896 6.68 -0.58 33.04
CA ILE A 896 5.76 0.39 32.42
C ILE A 896 4.38 0.31 33.10
N ARG A 897 3.83 -0.90 33.26
CA ARG A 897 2.52 -1.13 33.90
C ARG A 897 2.47 -0.58 35.31
N ALA A 898 3.54 -0.76 36.08
CA ALA A 898 3.62 -0.26 37.44
C ALA A 898 3.59 1.26 37.52
N HIS A 899 4.30 1.93 36.61
CA HIS A 899 4.29 3.38 36.51
C HIS A 899 2.89 3.91 36.13
N VAL A 900 2.28 3.33 35.10
CA VAL A 900 0.90 3.68 34.69
C VAL A 900 -0.09 3.44 35.84
N SER A 901 0.06 2.35 36.58
CA SER A 901 -0.81 2.04 37.73
C SER A 901 -0.62 3.00 38.91
N GLN A 902 0.57 3.54 39.13
CA GLN A 902 0.84 4.52 40.18
C GLN A 902 0.13 5.85 39.94
N ARG A 903 -0.17 6.20 38.67
CA ARG A 903 -0.97 7.37 38.31
C ARG A 903 -2.39 7.31 38.89
N ARG A 904 -2.97 6.11 39.04
CA ARG A 904 -4.29 5.86 39.66
C ARG A 904 -4.38 6.37 41.10
N GLY A 905 -3.26 6.42 41.83
CA GLY A 905 -3.21 6.85 43.23
C GLY A 905 -3.15 8.36 43.44
N ARG A 906 -2.97 9.16 42.38
CA ARG A 906 -2.87 10.63 42.46
C ARG A 906 -4.22 11.36 42.27
N GLU A 907 -5.27 10.65 41.89
CA GLU A 907 -6.59 11.22 41.53
C GLU A 907 -7.68 11.05 42.62
N VAL A 908 -7.32 11.04 43.90
CA VAL A 908 -8.30 11.18 44.99
C VAL A 908 -7.87 12.32 45.91
N VAL A 909 -7.97 13.57 45.46
CA VAL A 909 -8.35 14.77 46.23
C VAL A 909 -8.49 15.93 45.23
N GLY A 910 -9.71 16.41 44.98
CA GLY A 910 -9.97 17.66 44.27
C GLY A 910 -11.44 17.84 43.89
N PRO A 911 -12.14 18.86 44.41
CA PRO A 911 -13.60 18.98 44.32
C PRO A 911 -13.99 19.66 43.01
N ASP A 912 -14.94 19.09 42.27
CA ASP A 912 -15.95 19.81 41.46
C ASP A 912 -16.61 18.83 40.47
N ASP A 913 -17.45 17.94 41.01
CA ASP A 913 -18.51 17.29 40.23
C ASP A 913 -19.86 17.72 40.83
N ALA A 914 -20.29 18.92 40.42
CA ALA A 914 -21.66 19.40 40.57
C ALA A 914 -22.05 20.13 39.27
N LEU A 915 -22.47 19.38 38.25
CA LEU A 915 -23.61 19.63 37.35
C LEU A 915 -23.63 18.69 36.13
#